data_AF-A0A842V816-F1
#
_entry.id   AF-A0A842V816-F1
#
_cell.length_a   1.000
_cell.length_b   1.000
_cell.length_c   1.000
_cell.angle_alpha   90.00
_cell.angle_beta   90.00
_cell.angle_gamma   90.00
#
_symmetry.space_group_name_H-M   'P 1'
#
loop_
_entity.id
_entity.type
_entity.pdbx_description
1 polymer ?
#
loop_
_entity_poly.entity_id
_entity_poly.type
_entity_poly.pdbx_seq_one_letter_code
_entity_poly.pdbx_strand_id
1 'polypeptide(L)'
;MRQVFKPSHSAFVTWHVLKNAIFIVLLSGIITSLAGFFIAASKPDWLVAFLIFMAVSTVLIILLNWMLRTIIYKKEEYIIDDDRVYHRSGSLFSDQTTELNIRNITHVTMLVPYIEHRLFKTGTISIQSAGSGAAEVVLESVNKPDTLYEAVQTAMRKKGFGLKGKKLIQEEQPSTIGILLGIIPSFLGQVLAGLAILFGILIPFTASTQQTGIFIILLIIFILGYIAIVTGLAILRYLNQKKRQYQLYDDMITYKEGFLTRNYSVIPLENLADTSIKQGFIGRLLGIYDVHISCQGAGQEIIFSNMERGDILEKNLDTLIEKTESLIVKGKKEKASSNRVTKKEVRKETAKSTYTAHFTPDMKTTLMSYIIVLPVFIVLFPLLPIYFIALIVTIITALLTKYRVKPTSFESYFDIGARTTTTFSAEKITAIILNEGPVQRWYHTLRIQFWSIGASSILSFLNIPWSKNIKKEFLKKIGIEEGPTRYTIHSNFKVSAFFKATLYLTLFLLAGITVLLFLNVLLAAGGIAILAALYIIGIVYAIIYYKTVSLTFHKNYVHYEHGIWWKQYYYVKYHDIKDITIVQYPFSSRGKIEFNVAGETETQDGKGNKKVVAHSLKIHYVDNIHQKDELIDRILIEHPNAQRIQEIENNIEHYSPPPILKDKPSLGNSVTILLLVSAIFFPLLILLPITLPLTILTVKMKTAVIQPYRVYLKSGILFKRQKSVVFSKIDHISIGQGAFNKMFHNGTITVNTIGSSEPELVIANIPRYKEFSEELNKHY
;
A
#
# COMPACT_ATOMS: atom_id res chain seq x y z
N MET A 1 -2.44 -4.64 -32.07
CA MET A 1 -2.88 -3.38 -32.69
C MET A 1 -2.44 -2.25 -31.76
N ARG A 2 -1.59 -1.34 -32.23
CA ARG A 2 -1.09 -0.20 -31.44
C ARG A 2 -1.96 1.02 -31.73
N GLN A 3 -2.71 1.47 -30.73
CA GLN A 3 -3.59 2.64 -30.84
C GLN A 3 -3.04 3.77 -29.97
N VAL A 4 -2.94 4.97 -30.54
CA VAL A 4 -2.47 6.17 -29.84
C VAL A 4 -3.63 7.13 -29.67
N PHE A 5 -3.85 7.59 -28.44
CA PHE A 5 -4.89 8.53 -28.07
C PHE A 5 -4.26 9.77 -27.45
N LYS A 6 -4.92 10.91 -27.65
CA LYS A 6 -4.62 12.17 -26.98
C LYS A 6 -5.86 12.74 -26.31
N PRO A 7 -5.69 13.49 -25.21
CA PRO A 7 -6.80 14.20 -24.58
C PRO A 7 -7.38 15.24 -25.55
N SER A 8 -8.63 15.63 -25.33
CA SER A 8 -9.24 16.74 -26.06
C SER A 8 -8.68 18.07 -25.58
N HIS A 9 -8.07 18.87 -26.47
CA HIS A 9 -7.48 20.16 -26.07
C HIS A 9 -8.49 21.08 -25.35
N SER A 10 -9.73 21.16 -25.84
CA SER A 10 -10.76 22.04 -25.26
C SER A 10 -11.16 21.64 -23.84
N ALA A 11 -11.31 20.35 -23.58
CA ALA A 11 -11.64 19.87 -22.24
C ALA A 11 -10.40 19.86 -21.31
N PHE A 12 -9.27 19.38 -21.82
CA PHE A 12 -8.07 19.19 -21.01
C PHE A 12 -7.39 20.52 -20.63
N VAL A 13 -7.38 21.51 -21.54
CA VAL A 13 -6.76 22.83 -21.30
C VAL A 13 -7.82 23.86 -20.94
N THR A 14 -8.74 24.15 -21.85
CA THR A 14 -9.64 25.31 -21.72
C THR A 14 -10.59 25.17 -20.54
N TRP A 15 -11.27 24.03 -20.40
CA TRP A 15 -12.19 23.80 -19.28
C TRP A 15 -11.48 23.77 -17.92
N HIS A 16 -10.31 23.14 -17.85
CA HIS A 16 -9.49 23.12 -16.64
C HIS A 16 -9.11 24.53 -16.19
N VAL A 17 -8.61 25.35 -17.12
CA VAL A 17 -8.22 26.74 -16.86
C VAL A 17 -9.43 27.59 -16.45
N LEU A 18 -10.56 27.44 -17.13
CA LEU A 18 -11.79 28.17 -16.79
C LEU A 18 -12.28 27.83 -15.38
N LYS A 19 -12.32 26.55 -15.03
CA LYS A 19 -12.72 26.08 -13.70
C LYS A 19 -11.80 26.65 -12.61
N ASN A 20 -10.49 26.63 -12.82
CA ASN A 20 -9.52 27.18 -11.89
C ASN A 20 -9.59 28.72 -11.81
N ALA A 21 -9.83 29.39 -12.94
CA ALA A 21 -9.95 30.85 -12.99
C ALA A 21 -11.10 31.35 -12.10
N ILE A 22 -12.25 30.67 -12.11
CA ILE A 22 -13.37 31.00 -11.21
C ILE A 22 -12.91 30.95 -9.74
N PHE A 23 -12.21 29.89 -9.34
CA PHE A 23 -11.70 29.75 -7.99
C PHE A 23 -10.65 30.81 -7.64
N ILE A 24 -9.70 31.09 -8.53
CA ILE A 24 -8.65 32.10 -8.34
C ILE A 24 -9.28 33.50 -8.19
N VAL A 25 -10.27 33.84 -9.02
CA VAL A 25 -10.98 35.12 -8.94
C VAL A 25 -11.74 35.25 -7.63
N LEU A 26 -12.44 34.20 -7.18
CA LEU A 26 -13.15 34.21 -5.89
C LEU A 26 -12.17 34.37 -4.72
N LEU A 27 -11.08 33.60 -4.71
CA LEU A 27 -10.06 33.66 -3.66
C LEU A 27 -9.38 35.03 -3.64
N SER A 28 -9.01 35.56 -4.81
CA SER A 28 -8.48 36.91 -4.91
C SER A 28 -9.48 37.93 -4.40
N GLY A 29 -10.76 37.82 -4.76
CA GLY A 29 -11.81 38.74 -4.30
C GLY A 29 -11.96 38.74 -2.77
N ILE A 30 -11.86 37.58 -2.13
CA ILE A 30 -11.87 37.46 -0.65
C ILE A 30 -10.65 38.14 -0.04
N ILE A 31 -9.45 37.86 -0.57
CA ILE A 31 -8.19 38.47 -0.09
C ILE A 31 -8.22 39.98 -0.28
N THR A 32 -8.66 40.44 -1.45
CA THR A 32 -8.80 41.85 -1.78
C THR A 32 -9.80 42.54 -0.86
N SER A 33 -10.92 41.91 -0.54
CA SER A 33 -11.93 42.47 0.39
C SER A 33 -11.40 42.58 1.82
N LEU A 34 -10.77 41.51 2.32
CA LEU A 34 -10.23 41.46 3.69
C LEU A 34 -9.08 42.46 3.86
N ALA A 35 -8.05 42.38 3.02
CA ALA A 35 -6.89 43.26 3.11
C ALA A 35 -7.24 44.69 2.69
N GLY A 36 -8.12 44.86 1.71
CA GLY A 36 -8.58 46.17 1.23
C GLY A 36 -9.30 46.96 2.31
N PHE A 37 -10.09 46.32 3.18
CA PHE A 37 -10.71 46.97 4.33
C PHE A 37 -9.67 47.57 5.30
N PHE A 38 -8.65 46.80 5.67
CA PHE A 38 -7.58 47.27 6.55
C PHE A 38 -6.71 48.36 5.89
N ILE A 39 -6.42 48.23 4.59
CA ILE A 39 -5.66 49.23 3.84
C ILE A 39 -6.46 50.52 3.72
N ALA A 40 -7.76 50.46 3.40
CA ALA A 40 -8.63 51.63 3.35
C ALA A 40 -8.72 52.35 4.70
N ALA A 41 -8.74 51.61 5.81
CA ALA A 41 -8.79 52.18 7.16
C ALA A 41 -7.47 52.80 7.63
N SER A 42 -6.32 52.28 7.18
CA SER A 42 -4.99 52.69 7.67
C SER A 42 -4.22 53.61 6.71
N LYS A 43 -4.31 53.36 5.40
CA LYS A 43 -3.57 54.07 4.33
C LYS A 43 -4.42 54.12 3.04
N PRO A 44 -5.43 55.00 2.96
CA PRO A 44 -6.36 55.05 1.84
C PRO A 44 -5.69 55.32 0.48
N ASP A 45 -4.61 56.09 0.44
CA ASP A 45 -3.86 56.39 -0.80
C ASP A 45 -3.29 55.12 -1.46
N TRP A 46 -3.06 54.06 -0.69
CA TRP A 46 -2.53 52.78 -1.19
C TRP A 46 -3.61 51.85 -1.73
N LEU A 47 -4.90 52.16 -1.52
CA LEU A 47 -5.99 51.27 -1.88
C LEU A 47 -6.04 51.00 -3.39
N VAL A 48 -5.93 52.04 -4.22
CA VAL A 48 -5.97 51.91 -5.68
C VAL A 48 -4.80 51.07 -6.20
N ALA A 49 -3.58 51.32 -5.69
CA ALA A 49 -2.39 50.56 -6.05
C ALA A 49 -2.52 49.08 -5.65
N PHE A 50 -3.06 48.80 -4.45
CA PHE A 50 -3.33 47.44 -3.99
C PHE A 50 -4.36 46.72 -4.87
N LEU A 51 -5.47 47.38 -5.24
CA LEU A 51 -6.47 46.81 -6.13
C LEU A 51 -5.89 46.46 -7.51
N ILE A 52 -5.09 47.36 -8.10
CA ILE A 52 -4.39 47.09 -9.37
C ILE A 52 -3.43 45.91 -9.22
N PHE A 53 -2.62 45.88 -8.15
CA PHE A 53 -1.69 44.79 -7.89
C PHE A 53 -2.42 43.44 -7.79
N MET A 54 -3.55 43.37 -7.08
CA MET A 54 -4.34 42.16 -6.95
C MET A 54 -4.96 41.73 -8.29
N ALA A 55 -5.48 42.68 -9.08
CA ALA A 55 -6.03 42.39 -10.41
C ALA A 55 -4.96 41.85 -11.36
N VAL A 56 -3.80 42.51 -11.44
CA VAL A 56 -2.66 42.07 -12.27
C VAL A 56 -2.16 40.70 -11.83
N SER A 57 -1.98 40.49 -10.52
CA SER A 57 -1.55 39.20 -9.96
C SER A 57 -2.53 38.08 -10.32
N THR A 58 -3.82 38.34 -10.23
CA THR A 58 -4.88 37.37 -10.60
C THR A 58 -4.78 36.98 -12.07
N VAL A 59 -4.65 37.96 -12.98
CA VAL A 59 -4.49 37.70 -14.42
C VAL A 59 -3.22 36.92 -14.70
N LEU A 60 -2.08 37.29 -14.08
CA LEU A 60 -0.81 36.58 -14.24
C LEU A 60 -0.90 35.13 -13.78
N ILE A 61 -1.57 34.85 -12.66
CA ILE A 61 -1.76 33.48 -12.16
C ILE A 61 -2.63 32.66 -13.13
N ILE A 62 -3.69 33.25 -13.70
CA ILE A 62 -4.54 32.58 -14.69
C ILE A 62 -3.74 32.27 -15.97
N LEU A 63 -2.95 33.23 -16.46
CA LEU A 63 -2.08 33.05 -17.63
C LEU A 63 -1.02 31.97 -17.38
N LEU A 64 -0.40 31.97 -16.19
CA LEU A 64 0.56 30.94 -15.79
C LEU A 64 -0.12 29.56 -15.75
N ASN A 65 -1.33 29.44 -15.21
CA ASN A 65 -2.09 28.20 -15.19
C ASN A 65 -2.36 27.68 -16.61
N TRP A 66 -2.77 28.57 -17.52
CA TRP A 66 -2.99 28.24 -18.93
C TRP A 66 -1.71 27.78 -19.64
N MET A 67 -0.60 28.49 -19.45
CA MET A 67 0.69 28.14 -20.03
C MET A 67 1.16 26.76 -19.54
N LEU A 68 1.10 26.51 -18.22
CA LEU A 68 1.50 25.23 -17.63
C LEU A 68 0.64 24.07 -18.16
N ARG A 69 -0.69 24.24 -18.22
CA ARG A 69 -1.60 23.19 -18.71
C ARG A 69 -1.41 22.90 -20.20
N THR A 70 -1.08 23.91 -21.00
CA THR A 70 -0.75 23.74 -22.42
C THR A 70 0.55 22.93 -22.61
N ILE A 71 1.54 23.14 -21.74
CA ILE A 71 2.79 22.35 -21.77
C ILE A 71 2.54 20.90 -21.38
N ILE A 72 1.71 20.67 -20.35
CA ILE A 72 1.28 19.32 -19.96
C ILE A 72 0.57 18.63 -21.14
N TYR A 73 -0.40 19.30 -21.78
CA TYR A 73 -1.13 18.77 -22.93
C TYR A 73 -0.21 18.32 -24.09
N LYS A 74 0.87 19.07 -24.37
CA LYS A 74 1.82 18.70 -25.43
C LYS A 74 2.54 17.38 -25.16
N LYS A 75 2.72 17.04 -23.88
CA LYS A 75 3.43 15.85 -23.40
C LYS A 75 2.52 14.67 -23.08
N GLU A 76 1.21 14.92 -23.03
CA GLU A 76 0.20 13.93 -22.68
C GLU A 76 -0.10 13.02 -23.88
N GLU A 77 0.13 11.72 -23.73
CA GLU A 77 -0.12 10.70 -24.76
C GLU A 77 -0.46 9.35 -24.11
N TYR A 78 -1.52 8.70 -24.60
CA TYR A 78 -1.96 7.38 -24.16
C TYR A 78 -1.78 6.37 -25.29
N ILE A 79 -1.14 5.24 -25.02
CA ILE A 79 -0.90 4.20 -26.02
C ILE A 79 -1.44 2.88 -25.50
N ILE A 80 -2.30 2.23 -26.28
CA ILE A 80 -2.86 0.92 -25.93
C ILE A 80 -2.40 -0.07 -27.00
N ASP A 81 -1.65 -1.08 -26.54
CA ASP A 81 -1.17 -2.20 -27.33
C ASP A 81 -1.93 -3.49 -26.94
N ASP A 82 -1.61 -4.62 -27.59
CA ASP A 82 -2.30 -5.89 -27.30
C ASP A 82 -1.93 -6.46 -25.92
N ASP A 83 -0.77 -6.10 -25.36
CA ASP A 83 -0.28 -6.62 -24.07
C ASP A 83 -0.12 -5.55 -22.98
N ARG A 84 0.02 -4.28 -23.36
CA ARG A 84 0.40 -3.20 -22.44
C ARG A 84 -0.35 -1.89 -22.74
N VAL A 85 -0.51 -1.07 -21.70
CA VAL A 85 -1.01 0.29 -21.74
C VAL A 85 0.13 1.22 -21.31
N TYR A 86 0.37 2.28 -22.07
CA TYR A 86 1.36 3.30 -21.75
C TYR A 86 0.67 4.64 -21.51
N HIS A 87 1.15 5.35 -20.50
CA HIS A 87 0.80 6.72 -20.21
C HIS A 87 2.06 7.56 -20.18
N ARG A 88 2.20 8.44 -21.17
CA ARG A 88 3.24 9.46 -21.20
C ARG A 88 2.65 10.77 -20.72
N SER A 89 3.27 11.34 -19.70
CA SER A 89 2.83 12.59 -19.09
C SER A 89 4.04 13.41 -18.63
N GLY A 90 3.81 14.63 -18.18
CA GLY A 90 4.89 15.47 -17.67
C GLY A 90 4.43 16.85 -17.26
N SER A 91 5.25 17.52 -16.46
CA SER A 91 5.09 18.94 -16.12
C SER A 91 6.03 19.83 -16.94
N LEU A 92 6.12 21.12 -16.61
CA LEU A 92 7.14 22.01 -17.18
C LEU A 92 8.55 21.41 -17.02
N PHE A 93 8.85 20.85 -15.84
CA PHE A 93 10.18 20.38 -15.48
C PHE A 93 10.30 18.87 -15.36
N SER A 94 9.24 18.11 -15.65
CA SER A 94 9.29 16.65 -15.57
C SER A 94 8.68 15.98 -16.78
N ASP A 95 9.18 14.79 -17.11
CA ASP A 95 8.56 13.85 -18.05
C ASP A 95 8.49 12.48 -17.37
N GLN A 96 7.40 11.76 -17.57
CA GLN A 96 7.13 10.45 -16.97
C GLN A 96 6.50 9.52 -18.00
N THR A 97 6.82 8.24 -17.89
CA THR A 97 6.17 7.19 -18.67
C THR A 97 5.85 6.05 -17.72
N THR A 98 4.56 5.79 -17.56
CA THR A 98 4.03 4.64 -16.83
C THR A 98 3.61 3.59 -17.84
N GLU A 99 4.07 2.37 -17.63
CA GLU A 99 3.72 1.20 -18.43
C GLU A 99 2.93 0.24 -17.55
N LEU A 100 1.88 -0.36 -18.09
CA LEU A 100 1.00 -1.29 -17.36
C LEU A 100 0.71 -2.52 -18.23
N ASN A 101 0.94 -3.72 -17.71
CA ASN A 101 0.54 -4.96 -18.39
C ASN A 101 -0.97 -5.19 -18.27
N ILE A 102 -1.62 -5.52 -19.38
CA ILE A 102 -3.08 -5.75 -19.41
C ILE A 102 -3.50 -6.89 -18.46
N ARG A 103 -2.69 -7.94 -18.30
CA ARG A 103 -2.98 -9.07 -17.40
C ARG A 103 -3.06 -8.67 -15.93
N ASN A 104 -2.53 -7.52 -15.57
CA ASN A 104 -2.46 -7.04 -14.20
C ASN A 104 -3.50 -5.93 -13.92
N ILE A 105 -4.31 -5.53 -14.92
CA ILE A 105 -5.41 -4.58 -14.70
C ILE A 105 -6.40 -5.18 -13.73
N THR A 106 -6.73 -4.51 -12.63
CA THR A 106 -7.71 -4.93 -11.62
C THR A 106 -9.12 -4.62 -12.02
N HIS A 107 -9.36 -3.37 -12.42
CA HIS A 107 -10.63 -2.84 -12.84
C HIS A 107 -10.44 -1.59 -13.69
N VAL A 108 -11.46 -1.29 -14.48
CA VAL A 108 -11.48 -0.14 -15.39
C VAL A 108 -12.70 0.70 -15.07
N THR A 109 -12.48 1.99 -14.87
CA THR A 109 -13.47 2.95 -14.41
C THR A 109 -13.58 4.09 -15.41
N MET A 110 -14.76 4.31 -15.97
CA MET A 110 -15.08 5.43 -16.84
C MET A 110 -15.90 6.47 -16.08
N LEU A 111 -15.32 7.65 -15.89
CA LEU A 111 -15.92 8.80 -15.25
C LEU A 111 -16.37 9.80 -16.31
N VAL A 112 -17.64 10.19 -16.26
CA VAL A 112 -18.29 11.11 -17.20
C VAL A 112 -18.81 12.31 -16.41
N PRO A 113 -18.02 13.40 -16.29
CA PRO A 113 -18.44 14.61 -15.58
C PRO A 113 -19.55 15.33 -16.35
N TYR A 114 -20.65 15.68 -15.68
CA TYR A 114 -21.82 16.28 -16.34
C TYR A 114 -21.48 17.48 -17.24
N ILE A 115 -20.79 18.47 -16.67
CA ILE A 115 -20.56 19.75 -17.34
C ILE A 115 -19.54 19.57 -18.47
N GLU A 116 -18.43 18.90 -18.20
CA GLU A 116 -17.38 18.65 -19.19
C GLU A 116 -17.91 17.81 -20.36
N HIS A 117 -18.61 16.72 -20.06
CA HIS A 117 -19.17 15.84 -21.08
C HIS A 117 -20.24 16.55 -21.91
N ARG A 118 -21.10 17.39 -21.29
CA ARG A 118 -22.12 18.14 -22.02
C ARG A 118 -21.51 19.16 -22.98
N LEU A 119 -20.40 19.80 -22.60
CA LEU A 119 -19.74 20.82 -23.41
C LEU A 119 -18.80 20.24 -24.48
N PHE A 120 -18.08 19.16 -24.15
CA PHE A 120 -16.96 18.67 -24.98
C PHE A 120 -17.10 17.21 -25.40
N LYS A 121 -18.11 16.47 -24.93
CA LYS A 121 -18.31 15.03 -25.18
C LYS A 121 -17.10 14.17 -24.78
N THR A 122 -16.42 14.60 -23.72
CA THR A 122 -15.25 13.90 -23.16
C THR A 122 -15.61 13.15 -21.88
N GLY A 123 -14.71 12.27 -21.46
CA GLY A 123 -14.73 11.62 -20.15
C GLY A 123 -13.33 11.24 -19.73
N THR A 124 -13.20 10.63 -18.56
CA THR A 124 -11.93 10.14 -18.02
C THR A 124 -12.02 8.64 -17.86
N ILE A 125 -10.98 7.91 -18.27
CA ILE A 125 -10.88 6.46 -18.04
C ILE A 125 -9.71 6.21 -17.10
N SER A 126 -10.00 5.66 -15.93
CA SER A 126 -9.01 5.19 -14.98
C SER A 126 -8.86 3.68 -15.14
N ILE A 127 -7.62 3.23 -15.32
CA ILE A 127 -7.22 1.83 -15.40
C ILE A 127 -6.36 1.56 -14.16
N GLN A 128 -6.85 0.71 -13.28
CA GLN A 128 -6.15 0.35 -12.05
C GLN A 128 -5.45 -1.01 -12.20
N SER A 129 -4.34 -1.18 -11.49
CA SER A 129 -3.47 -2.37 -11.57
C SER A 129 -3.34 -3.08 -10.23
N ALA A 130 -3.05 -4.38 -10.30
CA ALA A 130 -2.76 -5.25 -9.17
C ALA A 130 -1.35 -5.00 -8.65
N GLY A 131 -1.17 -3.94 -7.88
CA GLY A 131 0.15 -3.53 -7.42
C GLY A 131 0.13 -2.19 -6.73
N SER A 132 1.12 -1.35 -7.02
CA SER A 132 1.31 -0.08 -6.33
C SER A 132 0.11 0.82 -6.61
N GLY A 133 -0.43 1.47 -5.57
CA GLY A 133 -1.52 2.45 -5.73
C GLY A 133 -1.16 3.60 -6.67
N ALA A 134 0.13 3.70 -7.07
CA ALA A 134 0.67 4.65 -8.03
C ALA A 134 0.64 4.18 -9.50
N ALA A 135 0.28 2.93 -9.80
CA ALA A 135 0.22 2.37 -11.16
C ALA A 135 -1.14 2.60 -11.85
N GLU A 136 -1.92 3.56 -11.35
CA GLU A 136 -3.16 3.99 -11.98
C GLU A 136 -2.85 4.77 -13.26
N VAL A 137 -3.32 4.26 -14.39
CA VAL A 137 -3.24 4.97 -15.67
C VAL A 137 -4.55 5.71 -15.87
N VAL A 138 -4.50 7.04 -15.76
CA VAL A 138 -5.67 7.92 -15.93
C VAL A 138 -5.60 8.61 -17.28
N LEU A 139 -6.54 8.25 -18.16
CA LEU A 139 -6.73 8.87 -19.46
C LEU A 139 -7.75 10.01 -19.30
N GLU A 140 -7.26 11.22 -19.05
CA GLU A 140 -8.09 12.41 -18.77
C GLU A 140 -8.71 13.01 -20.04
N SER A 141 -9.96 13.45 -19.95
CA SER A 141 -10.64 14.25 -20.98
C SER A 141 -10.53 13.67 -22.40
N VAL A 142 -10.66 12.35 -22.53
CA VAL A 142 -10.61 11.62 -23.81
C VAL A 142 -11.90 11.82 -24.60
N ASN A 143 -11.76 11.96 -25.92
CA ASN A 143 -12.90 12.03 -26.82
C ASN A 143 -13.57 10.66 -26.95
N LYS A 144 -14.92 10.62 -26.99
CA LYS A 144 -15.70 9.38 -27.12
C LYS A 144 -15.29 8.32 -26.08
N PRO A 145 -15.40 8.62 -24.78
CA PRO A 145 -14.92 7.75 -23.70
C PRO A 145 -15.48 6.32 -23.78
N ASP A 146 -16.73 6.14 -24.22
CA ASP A 146 -17.35 4.82 -24.36
C ASP A 146 -16.56 3.89 -25.31
N THR A 147 -16.07 4.43 -26.43
CA THR A 147 -15.32 3.63 -27.42
C THR A 147 -13.97 3.17 -26.88
N LEU A 148 -13.31 4.02 -26.10
CA LEU A 148 -12.02 3.71 -25.49
C LEU A 148 -12.19 2.77 -24.30
N TYR A 149 -13.27 2.92 -23.53
CA TYR A 149 -13.64 2.01 -22.46
C TYR A 149 -13.88 0.58 -22.99
N GLU A 150 -14.59 0.44 -24.12
CA GLU A 150 -14.75 -0.85 -24.80
C GLU A 150 -13.46 -1.39 -25.44
N ALA A 151 -12.58 -0.50 -25.91
CA ALA A 151 -11.28 -0.91 -26.45
C ALA A 151 -10.40 -1.55 -25.36
N VAL A 152 -10.33 -0.95 -24.17
CA VAL A 152 -9.61 -1.51 -23.01
C VAL A 152 -10.21 -2.85 -22.60
N GLN A 153 -11.54 -2.93 -22.45
CA GLN A 153 -12.22 -4.19 -22.13
C GLN A 153 -11.96 -5.28 -23.19
N THR A 154 -11.92 -4.91 -24.47
CA THR A 154 -11.61 -5.84 -25.56
C THR A 154 -10.17 -6.35 -25.49
N ALA A 155 -9.21 -5.47 -25.14
CA ALA A 155 -7.83 -5.86 -24.92
C ALA A 155 -7.69 -6.82 -23.72
N MET A 156 -8.43 -6.56 -22.64
CA MET A 156 -8.53 -7.47 -21.49
C MET A 156 -9.13 -8.84 -21.88
N ARG A 157 -10.23 -8.87 -22.64
CA ARG A 157 -10.85 -10.12 -23.13
C ARG A 157 -9.86 -10.98 -23.92
N LYS A 158 -9.03 -10.37 -24.78
CA LYS A 158 -7.97 -11.09 -25.52
C LYS A 158 -6.92 -11.74 -24.62
N LYS A 159 -6.74 -11.25 -23.39
CA LYS A 159 -5.79 -11.77 -22.40
C LYS A 159 -6.39 -12.74 -21.40
N GLY A 160 -7.66 -13.10 -21.59
CA GLY A 160 -8.32 -14.17 -20.84
C GLY A 160 -9.29 -13.70 -19.76
N PHE A 161 -9.55 -12.40 -19.63
CA PHE A 161 -10.56 -11.89 -18.69
C PHE A 161 -11.98 -12.18 -19.20
N GLY A 162 -12.82 -12.70 -18.31
CA GLY A 162 -14.25 -12.85 -18.52
C GLY A 162 -14.98 -11.51 -18.40
N LEU A 163 -15.17 -10.80 -19.51
CA LEU A 163 -15.87 -9.50 -19.56
C LEU A 163 -16.97 -9.50 -20.63
N LYS A 164 -17.77 -10.56 -20.65
CA LYS A 164 -18.88 -10.74 -21.59
C LYS A 164 -20.22 -10.34 -20.98
N GLY A 165 -20.39 -10.45 -19.67
CA GLY A 165 -21.59 -9.99 -18.96
C GLY A 165 -22.89 -10.66 -19.43
N LYS A 166 -22.84 -11.95 -19.77
CA LYS A 166 -23.99 -12.63 -20.40
C LYS A 166 -25.08 -13.01 -19.41
N LYS A 167 -24.72 -13.40 -18.18
CA LYS A 167 -25.68 -13.89 -17.19
C LYS A 167 -25.62 -13.03 -15.92
N LEU A 168 -26.63 -12.20 -15.72
CA LEU A 168 -26.81 -11.46 -14.47
C LEU A 168 -27.22 -12.43 -13.36
N ILE A 169 -26.45 -12.49 -12.28
CA ILE A 169 -26.68 -13.33 -11.11
C ILE A 169 -27.47 -12.56 -10.05
N GLN A 170 -27.08 -11.31 -9.81
CA GLN A 170 -27.70 -10.47 -8.79
C GLN A 170 -27.53 -8.99 -9.15
N GLU A 171 -28.53 -8.18 -8.83
CA GLU A 171 -28.46 -6.73 -8.85
C GLU A 171 -28.82 -6.19 -7.47
N GLU A 172 -28.00 -5.28 -6.95
CA GLU A 172 -28.17 -4.64 -5.65
C GLU A 172 -28.09 -3.11 -5.77
N GLN A 173 -28.76 -2.43 -4.85
CA GLN A 173 -28.75 -0.98 -4.70
C GLN A 173 -28.68 -0.63 -3.22
N PRO A 174 -28.10 0.52 -2.82
CA PRO A 174 -28.13 0.94 -1.44
C PRO A 174 -29.57 1.12 -0.93
N SER A 175 -29.84 0.60 0.26
CA SER A 175 -31.13 0.77 0.94
C SER A 175 -31.44 2.24 1.18
N THR A 176 -32.70 2.62 1.02
CA THR A 176 -33.11 4.02 1.24
C THR A 176 -32.83 4.47 2.67
N ILE A 177 -33.04 3.58 3.64
CA ILE A 177 -32.80 3.86 5.07
C ILE A 177 -31.29 4.01 5.35
N GLY A 178 -30.44 3.13 4.79
CA GLY A 178 -29.00 3.23 4.97
C GLY A 178 -28.41 4.51 4.35
N ILE A 179 -28.94 4.96 3.21
CA ILE A 179 -28.57 6.27 2.61
C ILE A 179 -28.89 7.41 3.58
N LEU A 180 -30.10 7.42 4.17
CA LEU A 180 -30.50 8.47 5.12
C LEU A 180 -29.61 8.47 6.36
N LEU A 181 -29.32 7.30 6.93
CA LEU A 181 -28.42 7.17 8.08
C LEU A 181 -27.01 7.69 7.80
N GLY A 182 -26.51 7.52 6.57
CA GLY A 182 -25.22 8.08 6.17
C GLY A 182 -25.22 9.61 6.00
N ILE A 183 -26.36 10.21 5.63
CA ILE A 183 -26.45 11.65 5.34
C ILE A 183 -26.73 12.48 6.59
N ILE A 184 -27.61 12.02 7.48
CA ILE A 184 -28.09 12.78 8.65
C ILE A 184 -26.95 13.33 9.53
N PRO A 185 -25.92 12.54 9.92
CA PRO A 185 -24.85 13.06 10.78
C PRO A 185 -24.07 14.19 10.11
N SER A 186 -23.78 14.06 8.81
CA SER A 186 -23.06 15.09 8.06
C SER A 186 -23.89 16.37 7.87
N PHE A 187 -25.19 16.21 7.64
CA PHE A 187 -26.13 17.33 7.55
C PHE A 187 -26.22 18.07 8.89
N LEU A 188 -26.45 17.35 10.00
CA LEU A 188 -26.55 17.94 11.33
C LEU A 188 -25.24 18.63 11.74
N GLY A 189 -24.09 18.01 11.45
CA GLY A 189 -22.78 18.61 11.69
C GLY A 189 -22.57 19.91 10.91
N GLN A 190 -22.99 19.97 9.65
CA GLN A 190 -22.92 21.20 8.85
C GLN A 190 -23.86 22.29 9.37
N VAL A 191 -25.08 21.93 9.79
CA VAL A 191 -26.02 22.88 10.41
C VAL A 191 -25.42 23.45 11.70
N LEU A 192 -24.91 22.59 12.60
CA LEU A 192 -24.30 23.01 13.86
C LEU A 192 -23.05 23.87 13.65
N ALA A 193 -22.18 23.52 12.70
CA ALA A 193 -21.01 24.32 12.37
C ALA A 193 -21.39 25.70 11.82
N GLY A 194 -22.40 25.77 10.94
CA GLY A 194 -22.94 27.02 10.43
C GLY A 194 -23.49 27.90 11.55
N LEU A 195 -24.26 27.31 12.47
CA LEU A 195 -24.78 28.00 13.65
C LEU A 195 -23.64 28.50 14.56
N ALA A 196 -22.60 27.70 14.80
CA ALA A 196 -21.46 28.11 15.61
C ALA A 196 -20.70 29.30 15.00
N ILE A 197 -20.48 29.28 13.67
CA ILE A 197 -19.88 30.41 12.92
C ILE A 197 -20.77 31.64 13.05
N LEU A 198 -22.09 31.49 12.85
CA LEU A 198 -23.08 32.54 13.00
C LEU A 198 -23.04 33.16 14.41
N PHE A 199 -23.06 32.35 15.48
CA PHE A 199 -22.95 32.82 16.85
C PHE A 199 -21.63 33.54 17.13
N GLY A 200 -20.51 33.03 16.60
CA GLY A 200 -19.19 33.66 16.73
C GLY A 200 -19.08 35.02 16.04
N ILE A 201 -19.81 35.23 14.94
CA ILE A 201 -19.89 36.52 14.24
C ILE A 201 -20.89 37.47 14.91
N LEU A 202 -22.01 36.92 15.41
CA LEU A 202 -23.12 37.69 15.96
C LEU A 202 -22.74 38.39 17.28
N ILE A 203 -22.09 37.67 18.19
CA ILE A 203 -21.78 38.17 19.56
C ILE A 203 -20.91 39.45 19.54
N PRO A 204 -19.80 39.54 18.76
CA PRO A 204 -19.01 40.76 18.65
C PRO A 204 -19.74 41.89 17.90
N PHE A 205 -20.58 41.54 16.92
CA PHE A 205 -21.24 42.50 16.05
C PHE A 205 -22.41 43.22 16.74
N THR A 206 -23.21 42.50 17.55
CA THR A 206 -24.29 43.10 18.36
C THR A 206 -23.77 44.03 19.46
N ALA A 207 -22.52 43.85 19.88
CA ALA A 207 -21.88 44.72 20.88
C ALA A 207 -21.37 46.05 20.30
N SER A 208 -21.30 46.21 18.97
CA SER A 208 -20.53 47.28 18.31
C SER A 208 -21.30 48.22 17.38
N THR A 209 -22.60 48.02 17.13
CA THR A 209 -23.32 48.78 16.08
C THR A 209 -24.75 49.24 16.47
N GLN A 210 -25.09 50.50 16.12
CA GLN A 210 -26.44 51.09 16.30
C GLN A 210 -27.42 50.81 15.13
N GLN A 211 -26.96 50.19 14.02
CA GLN A 211 -27.81 49.85 12.86
C GLN A 211 -28.27 48.38 12.92
N THR A 212 -29.22 48.08 13.80
CA THR A 212 -29.69 46.71 14.07
C THR A 212 -30.60 46.13 12.99
N GLY A 213 -31.41 46.95 12.29
CA GLY A 213 -32.44 46.46 11.36
C GLY A 213 -31.93 45.80 10.07
N ILE A 214 -31.06 46.49 9.31
CA ILE A 214 -30.54 46.00 8.02
C ILE A 214 -29.68 44.74 8.21
N PHE A 215 -28.91 44.72 9.30
CA PHE A 215 -28.06 43.58 9.65
C PHE A 215 -28.88 42.31 9.94
N ILE A 216 -30.00 42.42 10.67
CA ILE A 216 -30.90 41.28 10.92
C ILE A 216 -31.47 40.73 9.60
N ILE A 217 -31.84 41.59 8.65
CA ILE A 217 -32.35 41.17 7.35
C ILE A 217 -31.28 40.42 6.55
N LEU A 218 -30.06 40.96 6.46
CA LEU A 218 -28.94 40.30 5.77
C LEU A 218 -28.57 38.96 6.44
N LEU A 219 -28.66 38.90 7.77
CA LEU A 219 -28.43 37.68 8.55
C LEU A 219 -29.48 36.61 8.25
N ILE A 220 -30.76 36.98 8.19
CA ILE A 220 -31.85 36.05 7.83
C ILE A 220 -31.65 35.54 6.40
N ILE A 221 -31.32 36.42 5.45
CA ILE A 221 -31.02 36.02 4.06
C ILE A 221 -29.82 35.06 4.02
N PHE A 222 -28.77 35.34 4.77
CA PHE A 222 -27.60 34.46 4.85
C PHE A 222 -27.95 33.10 5.47
N ILE A 223 -28.72 33.06 6.55
CA ILE A 223 -29.16 31.83 7.21
C ILE A 223 -30.03 30.99 6.25
N LEU A 224 -31.01 31.61 5.60
CA LEU A 224 -31.87 30.95 4.64
C LEU A 224 -31.07 30.42 3.44
N GLY A 225 -30.14 31.23 2.92
CA GLY A 225 -29.23 30.82 1.85
C GLY A 225 -28.33 29.65 2.27
N TYR A 226 -27.76 29.70 3.47
CA TYR A 226 -26.92 28.63 4.02
C TYR A 226 -27.71 27.33 4.21
N ILE A 227 -28.90 27.39 4.82
CA ILE A 227 -29.78 26.23 5.00
C ILE A 227 -30.19 25.65 3.64
N ALA A 228 -30.51 26.49 2.66
CA ALA A 228 -30.83 26.04 1.31
C ALA A 228 -29.64 25.33 0.64
N ILE A 229 -28.43 25.85 0.80
CA ILE A 229 -27.20 25.22 0.29
C ILE A 229 -26.95 23.87 0.98
N VAL A 230 -26.99 23.82 2.32
CA VAL A 230 -26.74 22.59 3.09
C VAL A 230 -27.80 21.52 2.76
N THR A 231 -29.06 21.91 2.69
CA THR A 231 -30.16 21.01 2.28
C THR A 231 -30.00 20.54 0.84
N GLY A 232 -29.68 21.45 -0.08
CA GLY A 232 -29.42 21.13 -1.49
C GLY A 232 -28.26 20.13 -1.65
N LEU A 233 -27.17 20.31 -0.91
CA LEU A 233 -26.04 19.38 -0.88
C LEU A 233 -26.44 18.00 -0.33
N ALA A 234 -27.27 17.95 0.72
CA ALA A 234 -27.79 16.70 1.27
C ALA A 234 -28.69 15.96 0.26
N ILE A 235 -29.57 16.68 -0.45
CA ILE A 235 -30.41 16.12 -1.52
C ILE A 235 -29.55 15.57 -2.66
N LEU A 236 -28.55 16.32 -3.10
CA LEU A 236 -27.64 15.86 -4.17
C LEU A 236 -26.89 14.58 -3.75
N ARG A 237 -26.42 14.50 -2.50
CA ARG A 237 -25.81 13.28 -1.95
C ARG A 237 -26.79 12.10 -1.92
N TYR A 238 -28.03 12.34 -1.48
CA TYR A 238 -29.08 11.32 -1.49
C TYR A 238 -29.35 10.78 -2.89
N LEU A 239 -29.58 11.66 -3.86
CA LEU A 239 -29.82 11.27 -5.25
C LEU A 239 -28.62 10.53 -5.85
N ASN A 240 -27.40 10.94 -5.49
CA ASN A 240 -26.17 10.30 -5.95
C ASN A 240 -26.05 8.86 -5.44
N GLN A 241 -26.35 8.63 -4.15
CA GLN A 241 -26.31 7.28 -3.57
C GLN A 241 -27.47 6.40 -4.05
N LYS A 242 -28.67 6.97 -4.23
CA LYS A 242 -29.85 6.22 -4.68
C LYS A 242 -29.73 5.70 -6.11
N LYS A 243 -28.94 6.36 -6.95
CA LYS A 243 -28.65 5.93 -8.32
C LYS A 243 -27.53 4.88 -8.43
N ARG A 244 -26.96 4.45 -7.31
CA ARG A 244 -25.93 3.40 -7.32
C ARG A 244 -26.54 2.06 -7.66
N GLN A 245 -25.93 1.37 -8.61
CA GLN A 245 -26.32 0.02 -9.03
C GLN A 245 -25.10 -0.88 -9.07
N TYR A 246 -25.19 -2.02 -8.40
CA TYR A 246 -24.18 -3.06 -8.38
C TYR A 246 -24.76 -4.27 -9.09
N GLN A 247 -24.12 -4.71 -10.17
CA GLN A 247 -24.56 -5.86 -10.95
C GLN A 247 -23.46 -6.92 -10.94
N LEU A 248 -23.78 -8.09 -10.39
CA LEU A 248 -22.92 -9.26 -10.37
C LEU A 248 -23.29 -10.16 -11.55
N TYR A 249 -22.33 -10.38 -12.45
CA TYR A 249 -22.42 -11.34 -13.54
C TYR A 249 -21.62 -12.60 -13.21
N ASP A 250 -21.73 -13.62 -14.07
CA ASP A 250 -20.97 -14.86 -13.97
C ASP A 250 -19.48 -14.73 -14.26
N ASP A 251 -19.05 -13.62 -14.85
CA ASP A 251 -17.66 -13.36 -15.24
C ASP A 251 -17.10 -12.00 -14.75
N MET A 252 -17.96 -11.05 -14.37
CA MET A 252 -17.55 -9.73 -13.88
C MET A 252 -18.52 -9.09 -12.88
N ILE A 253 -18.07 -8.05 -12.19
CA ILE A 253 -18.91 -7.10 -11.47
C ILE A 253 -18.92 -5.81 -12.28
N THR A 254 -20.11 -5.23 -12.47
CA THR A 254 -20.22 -3.85 -12.92
C THR A 254 -20.83 -2.98 -11.83
N TYR A 255 -20.29 -1.79 -11.67
CA TYR A 255 -20.78 -0.80 -10.74
C TYR A 255 -21.06 0.51 -11.47
N LYS A 256 -22.25 1.06 -11.25
CA LYS A 256 -22.67 2.34 -11.78
C LYS A 256 -23.03 3.27 -10.63
N GLU A 257 -22.45 4.46 -10.59
CA GLU A 257 -22.82 5.50 -9.64
C GLU A 257 -22.89 6.86 -10.31
N GLY A 258 -23.47 7.85 -9.62
CA GLY A 258 -23.45 9.22 -10.09
C GLY A 258 -24.82 9.80 -10.43
N PHE A 259 -25.10 10.98 -9.88
CA PHE A 259 -26.21 11.83 -10.35
C PHE A 259 -25.75 12.82 -11.43
N LEU A 260 -24.79 13.68 -11.10
CA LEU A 260 -24.20 14.64 -12.03
C LEU A 260 -23.05 13.97 -12.80
N THR A 261 -21.99 13.63 -12.08
CA THR A 261 -20.86 12.87 -12.64
C THR A 261 -21.20 11.39 -12.60
N ARG A 262 -21.35 10.76 -13.77
CA ARG A 262 -21.62 9.33 -13.87
C ARG A 262 -20.31 8.56 -13.85
N ASN A 263 -20.30 7.42 -13.19
CA ASN A 263 -19.15 6.56 -13.05
C ASN A 263 -19.56 5.13 -13.39
N TYR A 264 -18.81 4.49 -14.29
CA TYR A 264 -19.04 3.13 -14.76
C TYR A 264 -17.77 2.33 -14.52
N SER A 265 -17.81 1.34 -13.64
CA SER A 265 -16.67 0.49 -13.35
C SER A 265 -16.95 -0.96 -13.72
N VAL A 266 -15.94 -1.64 -14.25
CA VAL A 266 -15.97 -3.08 -14.52
C VAL A 266 -14.80 -3.76 -13.83
N ILE A 267 -15.11 -4.80 -13.07
CA ILE A 267 -14.16 -5.57 -12.28
C ILE A 267 -14.32 -7.05 -12.69
N PRO A 268 -13.37 -7.63 -13.42
CA PRO A 268 -13.40 -9.06 -13.74
C PRO A 268 -13.29 -9.94 -12.48
N LEU A 269 -13.98 -11.08 -12.46
CA LEU A 269 -13.96 -12.00 -11.32
C LEU A 269 -12.57 -12.59 -11.05
N GLU A 270 -11.73 -12.73 -12.09
CA GLU A 270 -10.37 -13.26 -11.98
C GLU A 270 -9.48 -12.42 -11.06
N ASN A 271 -9.85 -11.16 -10.81
CA ASN A 271 -9.09 -10.21 -9.98
C ASN A 271 -9.60 -10.08 -8.55
N LEU A 272 -10.82 -10.52 -8.25
CA LEU A 272 -11.33 -10.47 -6.88
C LEU A 272 -10.47 -11.38 -6.01
N ALA A 273 -10.06 -10.93 -4.83
CA ALA A 273 -9.19 -11.64 -3.91
C ALA A 273 -10.01 -12.35 -2.83
N ASP A 274 -10.73 -11.56 -2.05
CA ASP A 274 -11.52 -11.97 -0.91
C ASP A 274 -12.75 -11.07 -0.74
N THR A 275 -13.72 -11.58 0.01
CA THR A 275 -14.89 -10.82 0.43
C THR A 275 -15.01 -10.84 1.94
N SER A 276 -15.49 -9.72 2.47
CA SER A 276 -15.89 -9.62 3.86
C SER A 276 -17.19 -8.85 4.00
N ILE A 277 -18.06 -9.30 4.89
CA ILE A 277 -19.22 -8.52 5.30
C ILE A 277 -18.93 -7.83 6.62
N LYS A 278 -19.34 -6.57 6.71
CA LYS A 278 -19.50 -5.84 7.96
C LYS A 278 -20.94 -5.41 8.11
N GLN A 279 -21.51 -5.64 9.28
CA GLN A 279 -22.82 -5.16 9.64
C GLN A 279 -22.71 -4.63 11.05
N GLY A 280 -22.89 -3.33 11.27
CA GLY A 280 -22.90 -2.74 12.63
C GLY A 280 -24.21 -3.02 13.38
N PHE A 281 -24.31 -2.57 14.63
CA PHE A 281 -25.51 -2.74 15.46
C PHE A 281 -26.78 -2.17 14.80
N ILE A 282 -26.73 -0.92 14.36
CA ILE A 282 -27.84 -0.26 13.63
C ILE A 282 -28.10 -0.98 12.31
N GLY A 283 -27.05 -1.40 11.61
CA GLY A 283 -27.19 -2.14 10.36
C GLY A 283 -27.91 -3.47 10.54
N ARG A 284 -27.65 -4.17 11.64
CA ARG A 284 -28.36 -5.40 12.01
C ARG A 284 -29.84 -5.16 12.30
N LEU A 285 -30.15 -4.12 13.08
CA LEU A 285 -31.54 -3.78 13.41
C LEU A 285 -32.37 -3.50 12.14
N LEU A 286 -31.72 -2.98 11.10
CA LEU A 286 -32.35 -2.58 9.85
C LEU A 286 -32.13 -3.57 8.69
N GLY A 287 -31.44 -4.69 8.92
CA GLY A 287 -31.16 -5.68 7.88
C GLY A 287 -30.25 -5.20 6.75
N ILE A 288 -29.36 -4.23 7.01
CA ILE A 288 -28.43 -3.65 6.02
C ILE A 288 -26.98 -4.06 6.30
N TYR A 289 -26.22 -4.26 5.23
CA TYR A 289 -24.87 -4.84 5.22
C TYR A 289 -23.92 -3.98 4.39
N ASP A 290 -22.66 -3.91 4.82
CA ASP A 290 -21.56 -3.43 4.00
C ASP A 290 -20.78 -4.65 3.47
N VAL A 291 -20.76 -4.83 2.15
CA VAL A 291 -19.99 -5.88 1.48
C VAL A 291 -18.68 -5.29 0.99
N HIS A 292 -17.58 -5.73 1.58
CA HIS A 292 -16.22 -5.34 1.24
C HIS A 292 -15.62 -6.38 0.32
N ILE A 293 -15.12 -5.96 -0.82
CA ILE A 293 -14.53 -6.80 -1.85
C ILE A 293 -13.10 -6.33 -2.06
N SER A 294 -12.14 -7.18 -1.71
CA SER A 294 -10.73 -6.91 -1.98
C SER A 294 -10.38 -7.39 -3.37
N CYS A 295 -9.68 -6.56 -4.13
CA CYS A 295 -9.09 -6.94 -5.42
C CYS A 295 -7.62 -7.34 -5.24
N GLN A 296 -7.06 -8.05 -6.21
CA GLN A 296 -5.62 -8.32 -6.26
C GLN A 296 -4.87 -6.99 -6.35
N GLY A 297 -3.93 -6.72 -5.44
CA GLY A 297 -3.23 -5.43 -5.35
C GLY A 297 -3.45 -4.73 -4.01
N ALA A 298 -2.48 -3.95 -3.54
CA ALA A 298 -2.54 -3.36 -2.20
C ALA A 298 -3.44 -2.12 -2.15
N GLY A 299 -4.28 -2.00 -1.13
CA GLY A 299 -5.15 -0.83 -0.91
C GLY A 299 -6.35 -0.72 -1.86
N GLN A 300 -6.62 -1.75 -2.66
CA GLN A 300 -7.71 -1.79 -3.64
C GLN A 300 -8.93 -2.54 -3.07
N GLU A 301 -9.64 -1.89 -2.15
CA GLU A 301 -10.85 -2.42 -1.52
C GLU A 301 -12.09 -1.67 -2.03
N ILE A 302 -13.05 -2.42 -2.54
CA ILE A 302 -14.31 -1.91 -3.07
C ILE A 302 -15.39 -2.17 -2.02
N ILE A 303 -16.04 -1.10 -1.55
CA ILE A 303 -17.03 -1.18 -0.49
C ILE A 303 -18.42 -0.92 -1.06
N PHE A 304 -19.29 -1.93 -0.98
CA PHE A 304 -20.70 -1.82 -1.31
C PHE A 304 -21.48 -1.60 -0.01
N SER A 305 -21.76 -0.34 0.29
CA SER A 305 -22.35 0.05 1.57
C SER A 305 -23.87 -0.01 1.58
N ASN A 306 -24.46 -0.36 2.73
CA ASN A 306 -25.89 -0.30 3.02
C ASN A 306 -26.79 -1.21 2.14
N MET A 307 -26.31 -2.39 1.76
CA MET A 307 -27.03 -3.39 0.96
C MET A 307 -28.09 -4.13 1.80
N GLU A 308 -29.29 -4.35 1.29
CA GLU A 308 -30.34 -5.13 2.01
C GLU A 308 -30.07 -6.64 1.95
N ARG A 309 -29.53 -7.14 0.84
CA ARG A 309 -29.24 -8.58 0.62
C ARG A 309 -27.74 -8.86 0.51
N GLY A 310 -26.96 -8.19 1.33
CA GLY A 310 -25.49 -8.31 1.32
C GLY A 310 -24.99 -9.72 1.63
N ASP A 311 -25.69 -10.48 2.47
CA ASP A 311 -25.35 -11.87 2.81
C ASP A 311 -25.49 -12.84 1.62
N ILE A 312 -26.48 -12.62 0.75
CA ILE A 312 -26.66 -13.37 -0.49
C ILE A 312 -25.58 -12.96 -1.49
N LEU A 313 -25.27 -11.67 -1.56
CA LEU A 313 -24.22 -11.15 -2.43
C LEU A 313 -22.85 -11.75 -2.09
N GLU A 314 -22.47 -11.79 -0.80
CA GLU A 314 -21.23 -12.43 -0.35
C GLU A 314 -21.19 -13.91 -0.72
N LYS A 315 -22.27 -14.67 -0.49
CA LYS A 315 -22.31 -16.11 -0.85
C LYS A 315 -22.14 -16.33 -2.36
N ASN A 316 -22.78 -15.49 -3.17
CA ASN A 316 -22.65 -15.56 -4.63
C ASN A 316 -21.22 -15.21 -5.07
N LEU A 317 -20.62 -14.17 -4.49
CA LEU A 317 -19.23 -13.79 -4.74
C LEU A 317 -18.26 -14.88 -4.33
N ASP A 318 -18.36 -15.42 -3.11
CA ASP A 318 -17.56 -16.54 -2.62
C ASP A 318 -17.60 -17.71 -3.61
N THR A 319 -18.82 -18.09 -4.04
CA THR A 319 -19.02 -19.21 -4.98
C THR A 319 -18.37 -18.95 -6.34
N LEU A 320 -18.41 -17.71 -6.82
CA LEU A 320 -17.83 -17.32 -8.11
C LEU A 320 -16.31 -17.20 -8.04
N ILE A 321 -15.77 -16.62 -6.96
CA ILE A 321 -14.34 -16.52 -6.70
C ILE A 321 -13.72 -17.92 -6.57
N GLU A 322 -14.43 -18.87 -5.95
CA GLU A 322 -13.97 -20.27 -5.85
C GLU A 322 -13.90 -21.00 -7.19
N LYS A 323 -14.76 -20.63 -8.15
CA LYS A 323 -14.78 -21.24 -9.49
C LYS A 323 -13.82 -20.58 -10.47
N THR A 324 -13.34 -19.38 -10.16
CA THR A 324 -12.57 -18.53 -11.08
C THR A 324 -11.09 -18.54 -10.71
N GLU A 325 -10.22 -19.00 -11.62
CA GLU A 325 -8.76 -18.96 -11.42
C GLU A 325 -8.20 -17.57 -11.76
N SER A 326 -7.31 -17.04 -10.91
CA SER A 326 -6.65 -15.74 -11.15
C SER A 326 -5.70 -15.79 -12.37
N LEU A 327 -5.82 -14.81 -13.28
CA LEU A 327 -4.93 -14.70 -14.45
C LEU A 327 -3.50 -14.33 -14.08
N ILE A 328 -3.31 -13.60 -12.98
CA ILE A 328 -1.99 -13.30 -12.44
C ILE A 328 -1.30 -14.58 -12.00
N VAL A 329 -2.03 -15.46 -11.30
CA VAL A 329 -1.52 -16.77 -10.87
C VAL A 329 -1.21 -17.64 -12.09
N LYS A 330 -2.07 -17.61 -13.11
CA LYS A 330 -1.86 -18.33 -14.37
C LYS A 330 -0.62 -17.84 -15.13
N GLY A 331 -0.44 -16.53 -15.28
CA GLY A 331 0.74 -15.94 -15.90
C GLY A 331 2.04 -16.26 -15.14
N LYS A 332 1.99 -16.29 -13.80
CA LYS A 332 3.11 -16.75 -12.96
C LYS A 332 3.46 -18.22 -13.22
N LYS A 333 2.46 -19.11 -13.39
CA LYS A 333 2.68 -20.54 -13.72
C LYS A 333 3.28 -20.72 -15.12
N GLU A 334 2.85 -19.92 -16.10
CA GLU A 334 3.36 -19.92 -17.48
C GLU A 334 4.81 -19.42 -17.56
N LYS A 335 5.13 -18.27 -16.94
CA LYS A 335 6.50 -17.73 -16.92
C LYS A 335 7.49 -18.66 -16.19
N ALA A 336 7.06 -19.30 -15.10
CA ALA A 336 7.87 -20.32 -14.40
C ALA A 336 8.11 -21.59 -15.25
N SER A 337 7.24 -21.88 -16.21
CA SER A 337 7.38 -23.02 -17.13
C SER A 337 8.20 -22.68 -18.38
N SER A 338 8.16 -21.42 -18.84
CA SER A 338 8.92 -20.97 -20.02
C SER A 338 10.43 -20.89 -19.78
N ASN A 339 10.89 -20.67 -18.54
CA ASN A 339 12.32 -20.69 -18.19
C ASN A 339 12.92 -22.10 -18.05
N ARG A 340 12.14 -23.16 -18.33
CA ARG A 340 12.63 -24.54 -18.39
C ARG A 340 12.87 -24.97 -19.83
N VAL A 341 13.96 -24.50 -20.42
CA VAL A 341 14.53 -25.24 -21.55
C VAL A 341 15.17 -26.53 -20.97
N THR A 342 14.77 -27.65 -21.58
CA THR A 342 15.15 -29.07 -21.35
C THR A 342 14.52 -29.89 -20.21
N LYS A 343 13.49 -30.67 -20.63
CA LYS A 343 13.13 -32.07 -20.28
C LYS A 343 12.72 -32.44 -18.84
N LYS A 344 11.40 -32.59 -18.63
CA LYS A 344 10.59 -33.84 -18.67
C LYS A 344 9.33 -33.55 -17.85
N GLU A 345 8.17 -33.83 -18.43
CA GLU A 345 6.84 -33.54 -17.86
C GLU A 345 6.72 -34.05 -16.42
N VAL A 346 6.71 -33.11 -15.47
CA VAL A 346 6.07 -33.33 -14.17
C VAL A 346 4.77 -32.55 -14.23
N ARG A 347 3.72 -33.26 -14.63
CA ARG A 347 2.32 -32.86 -14.50
C ARG A 347 2.12 -32.49 -13.02
N LYS A 348 2.11 -31.19 -12.69
CA LYS A 348 1.80 -30.71 -11.34
C LYS A 348 0.30 -30.89 -11.11
N GLU A 349 -0.08 -32.05 -10.61
CA GLU A 349 -1.34 -32.22 -9.90
C GLU A 349 -1.32 -31.25 -8.71
N THR A 350 -2.11 -30.20 -8.81
CA THR A 350 -2.36 -29.34 -7.66
C THR A 350 -3.31 -30.14 -6.78
N ALA A 351 -2.79 -30.81 -5.75
CA ALA A 351 -3.58 -31.60 -4.83
C ALA A 351 -4.57 -30.68 -4.09
N LYS A 352 -5.79 -30.53 -4.62
CA LYS A 352 -6.90 -29.87 -3.94
C LYS A 352 -7.28 -30.75 -2.73
N SER A 353 -6.72 -30.46 -1.56
CA SER A 353 -7.21 -31.06 -0.31
C SER A 353 -8.67 -30.66 -0.12
N THR A 354 -9.56 -31.63 0.04
CA THR A 354 -10.99 -31.43 0.35
C THR A 354 -11.24 -31.25 1.85
N TYR A 355 -10.18 -31.01 2.64
CA TYR A 355 -10.26 -30.92 4.08
C TYR A 355 -11.19 -29.79 4.53
N THR A 356 -12.20 -30.15 5.32
CA THR A 356 -13.11 -29.22 5.96
C THR A 356 -13.09 -29.39 7.46
N ALA A 357 -13.09 -28.28 8.20
CA ALA A 357 -13.06 -28.30 9.65
C ALA A 357 -13.73 -27.07 10.26
N HIS A 358 -14.22 -27.22 11.49
CA HIS A 358 -14.77 -26.14 12.29
C HIS A 358 -13.98 -26.03 13.59
N PHE A 359 -13.58 -24.81 13.94
CA PHE A 359 -12.87 -24.53 15.17
C PHE A 359 -13.54 -23.38 15.92
N THR A 360 -13.39 -23.38 17.23
CA THR A 360 -13.70 -22.27 18.12
C THR A 360 -12.48 -21.96 18.97
N PRO A 361 -12.28 -20.70 19.40
CA PRO A 361 -11.23 -20.38 20.36
C PRO A 361 -11.34 -21.22 21.64
N ASP A 362 -10.22 -21.80 22.07
CA ASP A 362 -10.18 -22.52 23.36
C ASP A 362 -10.26 -21.52 24.52
N MET A 363 -11.30 -21.69 25.36
CA MET A 363 -11.58 -20.76 26.45
C MET A 363 -10.53 -20.82 27.55
N LYS A 364 -9.98 -22.00 27.85
CA LYS A 364 -8.98 -22.19 28.91
C LYS A 364 -7.69 -21.43 28.57
N THR A 365 -7.21 -21.59 27.34
CA THR A 365 -6.06 -20.86 26.80
C THR A 365 -6.30 -19.35 26.83
N THR A 366 -7.50 -18.92 26.44
CA THR A 366 -7.87 -17.50 26.36
C THR A 366 -7.86 -16.85 27.74
N LEU A 367 -8.53 -17.45 28.73
CA LEU A 367 -8.57 -16.95 30.10
C LEU A 367 -7.19 -16.97 30.77
N MET A 368 -6.44 -18.06 30.61
CA MET A 368 -5.12 -18.18 31.24
C MET A 368 -4.13 -17.13 30.73
N SER A 369 -4.25 -16.71 29.46
CA SER A 369 -3.43 -15.62 28.91
C SER A 369 -3.61 -14.30 29.66
N TYR A 370 -4.80 -14.03 30.22
CA TYR A 370 -5.10 -12.84 31.01
C TYR A 370 -4.69 -13.02 32.48
N ILE A 371 -4.94 -14.20 33.06
CA ILE A 371 -4.58 -14.50 34.46
C ILE A 371 -3.09 -14.29 34.71
N ILE A 372 -2.22 -14.68 33.78
CA ILE A 372 -0.75 -14.54 33.92
C ILE A 372 -0.30 -13.07 34.00
N VAL A 373 -0.99 -12.16 33.32
CA VAL A 373 -0.64 -10.72 33.32
C VAL A 373 -1.35 -9.93 34.41
N LEU A 374 -2.35 -10.50 35.08
CA LEU A 374 -3.10 -9.85 36.17
C LEU A 374 -2.19 -9.28 37.28
N PRO A 375 -1.14 -9.96 37.79
CA PRO A 375 -0.27 -9.41 38.83
C PRO A 375 0.37 -8.06 38.43
N VAL A 376 0.68 -7.88 37.14
CA VAL A 376 1.24 -6.62 36.63
C VAL A 376 0.21 -5.49 36.73
N PHE A 377 -1.05 -5.76 36.38
CA PHE A 377 -2.14 -4.77 36.46
C PHE A 377 -2.60 -4.49 37.90
N ILE A 378 -2.41 -5.42 38.83
CA ILE A 378 -2.63 -5.17 40.27
C ILE A 378 -1.64 -4.11 40.78
N VAL A 379 -0.36 -4.21 40.37
CA VAL A 379 0.65 -3.20 40.70
C VAL A 379 0.35 -1.87 40.00
N LEU A 380 -0.17 -1.92 38.77
CA LEU A 380 -0.60 -0.76 37.98
C LEU A 380 -2.10 -0.45 38.19
N PHE A 381 -2.54 -0.37 39.46
CA PHE A 381 -3.96 -0.27 39.86
C PHE A 381 -4.85 0.69 39.03
N PRO A 382 -4.39 1.90 38.61
CA PRO A 382 -5.21 2.78 37.76
C PRO A 382 -5.60 2.16 36.41
N LEU A 383 -4.86 1.16 35.92
CA LEU A 383 -5.13 0.46 34.65
C LEU A 383 -6.01 -0.79 34.82
N LEU A 384 -6.33 -1.17 36.06
CA LEU A 384 -7.11 -2.37 36.37
C LEU A 384 -8.54 -2.35 35.74
N PRO A 385 -9.29 -1.23 35.73
CA PRO A 385 -10.59 -1.18 35.05
C PRO A 385 -10.49 -1.46 33.55
N ILE A 386 -9.47 -0.90 32.89
CA ILE A 386 -9.21 -1.10 31.46
C ILE A 386 -8.90 -2.58 31.19
N TYR A 387 -8.11 -3.21 32.06
CA TYR A 387 -7.82 -4.64 31.99
C TYR A 387 -9.09 -5.50 32.06
N PHE A 388 -10.02 -5.23 32.99
CA PHE A 388 -11.27 -5.98 33.09
C PHE A 388 -12.19 -5.77 31.91
N ILE A 389 -12.28 -4.54 31.38
CA ILE A 389 -13.01 -4.26 30.13
C ILE A 389 -12.41 -5.08 29.00
N ALA A 390 -11.08 -5.08 28.83
CA ALA A 390 -10.40 -5.86 27.79
C ALA A 390 -10.61 -7.38 27.96
N LEU A 391 -10.61 -7.88 29.20
CA LEU A 391 -10.91 -9.27 29.52
C LEU A 391 -12.34 -9.64 29.11
N ILE A 392 -13.34 -8.85 29.49
CA ILE A 392 -14.75 -9.07 29.14
C ILE A 392 -14.92 -9.07 27.62
N VAL A 393 -14.38 -8.06 26.93
CA VAL A 393 -14.41 -7.97 25.46
C VAL A 393 -13.79 -9.22 24.83
N THR A 394 -12.68 -9.71 25.38
CA THR A 394 -11.98 -10.88 24.84
C THR A 394 -12.73 -12.19 25.09
N ILE A 395 -13.35 -12.35 26.26
CA ILE A 395 -14.20 -13.51 26.57
C ILE A 395 -15.39 -13.54 25.60
N ILE A 396 -16.07 -12.41 25.43
CA ILE A 396 -17.18 -12.27 24.48
C ILE A 396 -16.70 -12.60 23.06
N THR A 397 -15.54 -12.05 22.67
CA THR A 397 -14.95 -12.32 21.35
C THR A 397 -14.66 -13.81 21.15
N ALA A 398 -14.06 -14.47 22.15
CA ALA A 398 -13.72 -15.88 22.09
C ALA A 398 -14.94 -16.80 22.02
N LEU A 399 -16.02 -16.48 22.74
CA LEU A 399 -17.27 -17.26 22.73
C LEU A 399 -17.99 -17.21 21.37
N LEU A 400 -17.87 -16.08 20.67
CA LEU A 400 -18.70 -15.78 19.50
C LEU A 400 -17.95 -15.85 18.17
N THR A 401 -16.63 -15.98 18.22
CA THR A 401 -15.81 -16.23 17.03
C THR A 401 -15.85 -17.71 16.67
N LYS A 402 -16.11 -18.01 15.40
CA LYS A 402 -16.04 -19.35 14.82
C LYS A 402 -15.12 -19.33 13.61
N TYR A 403 -14.29 -20.35 13.47
CA TYR A 403 -13.40 -20.51 12.32
C TYR A 403 -13.86 -21.68 11.48
N ARG A 404 -13.85 -21.51 10.15
CA ARG A 404 -14.20 -22.57 9.20
C ARG A 404 -13.08 -22.75 8.19
N VAL A 405 -12.76 -24.00 7.94
CA VAL A 405 -11.91 -24.43 6.84
C VAL A 405 -12.85 -25.06 5.81
N LYS A 406 -13.05 -24.40 4.68
CA LYS A 406 -13.80 -24.91 3.51
C LYS A 406 -12.85 -25.67 2.57
N PRO A 407 -13.28 -26.34 1.50
CA PRO A 407 -12.35 -27.01 0.57
C PRO A 407 -11.35 -26.06 -0.10
N THR A 408 -11.79 -24.84 -0.41
CA THR A 408 -11.05 -23.85 -1.22
C THR A 408 -10.67 -22.59 -0.45
N SER A 409 -11.19 -22.39 0.76
CA SER A 409 -11.05 -21.12 1.49
C SER A 409 -10.94 -21.31 3.02
N PHE A 410 -10.44 -20.29 3.70
CA PHE A 410 -10.38 -20.18 5.17
C PHE A 410 -11.24 -19.00 5.61
N GLU A 411 -12.08 -19.19 6.61
CA GLU A 411 -13.08 -18.20 7.04
C GLU A 411 -13.01 -17.97 8.54
N SER A 412 -13.07 -16.70 8.95
CA SER A 412 -13.31 -16.27 10.32
C SER A 412 -14.67 -15.58 10.39
N TYR A 413 -15.49 -16.00 11.34
CA TYR A 413 -16.86 -15.55 11.54
C TYR A 413 -16.99 -15.01 12.97
N PHE A 414 -17.42 -13.77 13.13
CA PHE A 414 -17.71 -13.16 14.42
C PHE A 414 -19.09 -12.51 14.42
N ASP A 415 -19.87 -12.77 15.47
CA ASP A 415 -21.29 -12.39 15.52
C ASP A 415 -21.69 -11.93 16.93
N ILE A 416 -21.70 -10.61 17.17
CA ILE A 416 -22.38 -10.01 18.33
C ILE A 416 -22.83 -8.57 18.08
N GLY A 417 -24.12 -8.35 17.81
CA GLY A 417 -24.67 -7.02 17.51
C GLY A 417 -24.18 -6.46 16.16
N ALA A 418 -22.87 -6.53 15.91
CA ALA A 418 -22.23 -6.44 14.62
C ALA A 418 -21.77 -7.82 14.12
N ARG A 419 -21.95 -8.09 12.82
CA ARG A 419 -21.46 -9.30 12.15
C ARG A 419 -20.25 -8.95 11.30
N THR A 420 -19.17 -9.69 11.47
CA THR A 420 -17.99 -9.64 10.60
C THR A 420 -17.64 -11.03 10.08
N THR A 421 -17.46 -11.14 8.78
CA THR A 421 -17.02 -12.39 8.14
C THR A 421 -15.85 -12.06 7.24
N THR A 422 -14.77 -12.83 7.32
CA THR A 422 -13.57 -12.62 6.49
C THR A 422 -13.16 -13.96 5.89
N THR A 423 -13.10 -14.06 4.56
CA THR A 423 -12.85 -15.31 3.84
C THR A 423 -11.66 -15.17 2.90
N PHE A 424 -10.59 -15.95 3.11
CA PHE A 424 -9.44 -15.98 2.18
C PHE A 424 -9.44 -17.26 1.35
N SER A 425 -9.32 -17.12 0.02
CA SER A 425 -9.07 -18.25 -0.87
C SER A 425 -7.67 -18.84 -0.65
N ALA A 426 -7.59 -20.17 -0.56
CA ALA A 426 -6.34 -20.89 -0.28
C ALA A 426 -5.25 -20.63 -1.33
N GLU A 427 -5.63 -20.37 -2.58
CA GLU A 427 -4.69 -20.09 -3.67
C GLU A 427 -3.96 -18.76 -3.49
N LYS A 428 -4.60 -17.78 -2.83
CA LYS A 428 -4.09 -16.41 -2.64
C LYS A 428 -3.29 -16.22 -1.37
N ILE A 429 -3.36 -17.17 -0.44
CA ILE A 429 -2.57 -17.17 0.79
C ILE A 429 -1.08 -17.29 0.43
N THR A 430 -0.26 -16.34 0.84
CA THR A 430 1.19 -16.30 0.60
C THR A 430 1.99 -16.93 1.71
N ALA A 431 1.50 -16.80 2.96
CA ALA A 431 2.13 -17.37 4.13
C ALA A 431 1.11 -17.87 5.17
N ILE A 432 1.46 -18.96 5.84
CA ILE A 432 0.85 -19.39 7.09
C ILE A 432 1.84 -19.16 8.22
N ILE A 433 1.39 -18.49 9.28
CA ILE A 433 2.20 -18.16 10.45
C ILE A 433 1.59 -18.82 11.65
N LEU A 434 2.36 -19.68 12.29
CA LEU A 434 1.98 -20.39 13.50
C LEU A 434 2.65 -19.70 14.68
N ASN A 435 1.85 -19.18 15.61
CA ASN A 435 2.29 -18.49 16.80
C ASN A 435 1.99 -19.34 18.03
N GLU A 436 3.05 -19.73 18.75
CA GLU A 436 3.01 -20.57 19.94
C GLU A 436 3.62 -19.81 21.13
N GLY A 437 2.78 -19.28 22.01
CA GLY A 437 3.19 -18.72 23.30
C GLY A 437 3.29 -19.78 24.40
N PRO A 438 3.73 -19.39 25.61
CA PRO A 438 3.83 -20.30 26.76
C PRO A 438 2.48 -20.95 27.13
N VAL A 439 1.41 -20.15 27.15
CA VAL A 439 0.05 -20.63 27.48
C VAL A 439 -0.48 -21.57 26.41
N GLN A 440 -0.28 -21.22 25.15
CA GLN A 440 -0.65 -22.05 24.00
C GLN A 440 0.03 -23.42 24.07
N ARG A 441 1.32 -23.45 24.47
CA ARG A 441 2.07 -24.70 24.66
C ARG A 441 1.50 -25.57 25.78
N TRP A 442 1.07 -24.98 26.90
CA TRP A 442 0.46 -25.72 28.02
C TRP A 442 -0.89 -26.36 27.66
N TYR A 443 -1.68 -25.70 26.82
CA TYR A 443 -3.00 -26.18 26.42
C TYR A 443 -3.05 -26.83 25.03
N HIS A 444 -1.89 -27.04 24.38
CA HIS A 444 -1.79 -27.59 23.02
C HIS A 444 -2.64 -26.86 21.97
N THR A 445 -2.69 -25.53 22.07
CA THR A 445 -3.38 -24.65 21.12
C THR A 445 -2.39 -23.81 20.33
N LEU A 446 -2.82 -23.19 19.23
CA LEU A 446 -2.03 -22.23 18.46
C LEU A 446 -2.85 -21.03 18.03
N ARG A 447 -2.14 -19.93 17.76
CA ARG A 447 -2.69 -18.82 16.98
C ARG A 447 -2.13 -18.90 15.55
N ILE A 448 -3.01 -18.94 14.56
CA ILE A 448 -2.62 -19.05 13.15
C ILE A 448 -2.97 -17.75 12.45
N GLN A 449 -2.05 -17.21 11.66
CA GLN A 449 -2.30 -16.04 10.83
C GLN A 449 -2.05 -16.40 9.37
N PHE A 450 -2.88 -15.86 8.49
CA PHE A 450 -2.79 -16.05 7.06
C PHE A 450 -2.48 -14.71 6.40
N TRP A 451 -1.37 -14.66 5.67
CA TRP A 451 -1.08 -13.56 4.76
C TRP A 451 -1.64 -13.89 3.38
N SER A 452 -2.24 -12.90 2.71
CA SER A 452 -2.87 -13.06 1.40
C SER A 452 -2.50 -11.91 0.48
N ILE A 453 -2.36 -12.18 -0.82
CA ILE A 453 -2.15 -11.12 -1.83
C ILE A 453 -3.47 -10.39 -2.05
N GLY A 454 -3.46 -9.06 -1.89
CA GLY A 454 -4.62 -8.19 -2.14
C GLY A 454 -5.56 -7.99 -0.94
N ALA A 455 -5.35 -8.72 0.15
CA ALA A 455 -6.12 -8.51 1.36
C ALA A 455 -5.62 -7.25 2.11
N SER A 456 -6.53 -6.40 2.57
CA SER A 456 -6.20 -5.22 3.40
C SER A 456 -6.00 -5.58 4.89
N SER A 457 -6.49 -6.75 5.30
CA SER A 457 -6.47 -7.24 6.69
C SER A 457 -5.81 -8.62 6.79
N ILE A 458 -5.55 -9.08 8.03
CA ILE A 458 -5.00 -10.42 8.31
C ILE A 458 -6.12 -11.32 8.81
N LEU A 459 -6.32 -12.46 8.16
CA LEU A 459 -7.16 -13.53 8.70
C LEU A 459 -6.41 -14.25 9.83
N SER A 460 -7.00 -14.33 11.02
CA SER A 460 -6.38 -14.94 12.19
C SER A 460 -7.30 -15.95 12.88
N PHE A 461 -6.80 -17.15 13.14
CA PHE A 461 -7.46 -18.15 14.00
C PHE A 461 -6.79 -18.11 15.37
N LEU A 462 -7.55 -17.78 16.42
CA LEU A 462 -7.02 -17.60 17.76
C LEU A 462 -7.25 -18.84 18.64
N ASN A 463 -6.17 -19.32 19.27
CA ASN A 463 -6.17 -20.38 20.28
C ASN A 463 -6.94 -21.64 19.85
N ILE A 464 -6.70 -22.13 18.63
CA ILE A 464 -7.33 -23.35 18.14
C ILE A 464 -6.52 -24.58 18.56
N PRO A 465 -7.16 -25.75 18.80
CA PRO A 465 -6.45 -27.00 19.02
C PRO A 465 -5.52 -27.32 17.85
N TRP A 466 -4.29 -27.77 18.14
CA TRP A 466 -3.29 -28.01 17.10
C TRP A 466 -2.69 -29.40 17.15
N SER A 467 -2.54 -30.03 15.97
CA SER A 467 -1.91 -31.34 15.82
C SER A 467 -1.06 -31.39 14.54
N LYS A 468 -0.14 -32.39 14.46
CA LYS A 468 0.68 -32.62 13.26
C LYS A 468 -0.17 -32.88 12.01
N ASN A 469 -1.33 -33.53 12.17
CA ASN A 469 -2.24 -33.79 11.05
C ASN A 469 -2.92 -32.50 10.56
N ILE A 470 -3.38 -31.63 11.48
CA ILE A 470 -3.99 -30.33 11.12
C ILE A 470 -2.95 -29.47 10.38
N LYS A 471 -1.70 -29.44 10.86
CA LYS A 471 -0.60 -28.76 10.18
C LYS A 471 -0.46 -29.21 8.73
N LYS A 472 -0.36 -30.54 8.53
CA LYS A 472 -0.16 -31.13 7.21
C LYS A 472 -1.30 -30.77 6.26
N GLU A 473 -2.55 -30.82 6.72
CA GLU A 473 -3.70 -30.47 5.89
C GLU A 473 -3.75 -28.97 5.54
N PHE A 474 -3.45 -28.08 6.51
CA PHE A 474 -3.41 -26.64 6.27
C PHE A 474 -2.33 -26.27 5.25
N LEU A 475 -1.13 -26.84 5.40
CA LEU A 475 -0.02 -26.62 4.47
C LEU A 475 -0.34 -27.19 3.09
N LYS A 476 -0.83 -28.44 3.01
CA LYS A 476 -1.19 -29.09 1.74
C LYS A 476 -2.23 -28.28 0.97
N LYS A 477 -3.23 -27.74 1.67
CA LYS A 477 -4.31 -26.94 1.07
C LYS A 477 -3.81 -25.66 0.40
N ILE A 478 -2.74 -25.04 0.89
CA ILE A 478 -2.12 -23.87 0.23
C ILE A 478 -1.02 -24.26 -0.78
N GLY A 479 -0.85 -25.55 -1.07
CA GLY A 479 0.16 -26.07 -2.01
C GLY A 479 1.55 -26.26 -1.40
N ILE A 480 1.66 -26.34 -0.08
CA ILE A 480 2.91 -26.65 0.64
C ILE A 480 2.88 -28.12 1.05
N GLU A 481 3.78 -28.91 0.49
CA GLU A 481 4.00 -30.30 0.89
C GLU A 481 5.26 -30.39 1.75
N GLU A 482 5.11 -30.91 2.97
CA GLU A 482 6.27 -31.16 3.83
C GLU A 482 7.20 -32.18 3.14
N GLY A 483 8.48 -31.83 3.08
CA GLY A 483 9.50 -32.61 2.41
C GLY A 483 10.87 -32.39 3.02
N PRO A 484 11.89 -33.12 2.55
CA PRO A 484 13.23 -33.05 3.12
C PRO A 484 13.79 -31.63 3.05
N THR A 485 14.48 -31.24 4.11
CA THR A 485 15.25 -30.00 4.16
C THR A 485 16.31 -30.02 3.06
N ARG A 486 16.37 -28.93 2.28
CA ARG A 486 17.36 -28.77 1.21
C ARG A 486 18.55 -27.93 1.66
N TYR A 487 18.28 -26.90 2.43
CA TYR A 487 19.29 -25.97 2.91
C TYR A 487 18.80 -25.21 4.14
N THR A 488 19.69 -24.90 5.08
CA THR A 488 19.33 -24.14 6.28
C THR A 488 20.33 -23.02 6.52
N ILE A 489 19.81 -21.84 6.80
CA ILE A 489 20.56 -20.67 7.25
C ILE A 489 20.29 -20.47 8.72
N HIS A 490 21.34 -20.48 9.53
CA HIS A 490 21.29 -20.16 10.95
C HIS A 490 21.81 -18.75 11.21
N SER A 491 21.30 -18.12 12.26
CA SER A 491 21.86 -16.87 12.77
C SER A 491 23.10 -17.15 13.63
N ASN A 492 24.28 -16.72 13.18
CA ASN A 492 25.53 -16.88 13.93
C ASN A 492 25.84 -15.61 14.75
N PHE A 493 25.12 -15.45 15.85
CA PHE A 493 25.24 -14.27 16.71
C PHE A 493 26.58 -14.20 17.43
N LYS A 494 27.23 -13.03 17.37
CA LYS A 494 28.39 -12.67 18.19
C LYS A 494 28.19 -11.26 18.73
N VAL A 495 28.64 -11.01 19.97
CA VAL A 495 28.54 -9.68 20.59
C VAL A 495 29.27 -8.62 19.75
N SER A 496 30.43 -8.95 19.16
CA SER A 496 31.12 -8.04 18.23
C SER A 496 30.32 -7.75 16.96
N ALA A 497 29.54 -8.71 16.46
CA ALA A 497 28.66 -8.51 15.32
C ALA A 497 27.42 -7.68 15.70
N PHE A 498 26.94 -7.77 16.96
CA PHE A 498 25.87 -6.92 17.47
C PHE A 498 26.25 -5.45 17.42
N PHE A 499 27.41 -5.06 17.96
CA PHE A 499 27.90 -3.67 17.89
C PHE A 499 28.06 -3.17 16.45
N LYS A 500 28.50 -4.02 15.52
CA LYS A 500 28.59 -3.67 14.10
C LYS A 500 27.20 -3.47 13.48
N ALA A 501 26.24 -4.33 13.80
CA ALA A 501 24.86 -4.22 13.32
C ALA A 501 24.15 -2.96 13.88
N THR A 502 24.47 -2.55 15.11
CA THR A 502 23.87 -1.41 15.81
C THR A 502 24.75 -0.17 15.80
N LEU A 503 25.76 -0.09 14.92
CA LEU A 503 26.81 0.94 14.94
C LEU A 503 26.27 2.38 15.10
N TYR A 504 25.26 2.77 14.32
CA TYR A 504 24.68 4.12 14.42
C TYR A 504 24.00 4.37 15.77
N LEU A 505 23.26 3.41 16.30
CA LEU A 505 22.64 3.50 17.62
C LEU A 505 23.71 3.58 18.72
N THR A 506 24.78 2.81 18.60
CA THR A 506 25.89 2.85 19.57
C THR A 506 26.61 4.19 19.57
N LEU A 507 26.89 4.76 18.39
CA LEU A 507 27.52 6.08 18.28
C LEU A 507 26.61 7.19 18.81
N PHE A 508 25.30 7.11 18.53
CA PHE A 508 24.31 8.05 19.04
C PHE A 508 24.20 8.00 20.57
N LEU A 509 24.11 6.81 21.17
CA LEU A 509 24.09 6.64 22.61
C LEU A 509 25.38 7.17 23.27
N LEU A 510 26.54 6.87 22.69
CA LEU A 510 27.83 7.38 23.18
C LEU A 510 27.87 8.91 23.13
N ALA A 511 27.47 9.52 22.01
CA ALA A 511 27.41 10.98 21.89
C ALA A 511 26.45 11.61 22.91
N GLY A 512 25.26 11.01 23.10
CA GLY A 512 24.29 11.46 24.11
C GLY A 512 24.85 11.39 25.53
N ILE A 513 25.56 10.30 25.86
CA ILE A 513 26.25 10.16 27.15
C ILE A 513 27.32 11.25 27.31
N THR A 514 28.14 11.51 26.29
CA THR A 514 29.17 12.55 26.33
C THR A 514 28.58 13.95 26.57
N VAL A 515 27.46 14.27 25.90
CA VAL A 515 26.77 15.56 26.10
C VAL A 515 26.19 15.65 27.52
N LEU A 516 25.56 14.58 28.02
CA LEU A 516 25.03 14.55 29.38
C LEU A 516 26.11 14.71 30.45
N LEU A 517 27.27 14.08 30.25
CA LEU A 517 28.44 14.23 31.12
C LEU A 517 28.99 15.67 31.06
N PHE A 518 29.06 16.26 29.86
CA PHE A 518 29.51 17.65 29.68
C PHE A 518 28.58 18.67 30.37
N LEU A 519 27.26 18.44 30.33
CA LEU A 519 26.27 19.29 30.99
C LEU A 519 26.21 19.13 32.51
N ASN A 520 27.04 18.25 33.09
CA ASN A 520 27.19 18.01 34.53
C ASN A 520 25.86 17.78 35.28
N VAL A 521 24.90 17.15 34.59
CA VAL A 521 23.57 16.89 35.13
C VAL A 521 23.67 15.75 36.14
N LEU A 522 23.51 16.02 37.45
CA LEU A 522 23.62 14.99 38.50
C LEU A 522 22.60 13.84 38.31
N LEU A 523 21.44 14.12 37.69
CA LEU A 523 20.43 13.14 37.25
C LEU A 523 20.90 12.24 36.08
N ALA A 524 22.01 12.59 35.40
CA ALA A 524 22.54 11.84 34.28
C ALA A 524 23.20 10.53 34.70
N ALA A 525 23.83 10.44 35.88
CA ALA A 525 24.49 9.19 36.30
C ALA A 525 23.51 8.03 36.44
N GLY A 526 22.34 8.29 37.07
CA GLY A 526 21.26 7.30 37.18
C GLY A 526 20.66 6.93 35.82
N GLY A 527 20.39 7.94 34.97
CA GLY A 527 19.88 7.72 33.62
C GLY A 527 20.85 6.91 32.72
N ILE A 528 22.14 7.22 32.78
CA ILE A 528 23.21 6.51 32.06
C ILE A 528 23.31 5.07 32.55
N ALA A 529 23.26 4.83 33.87
CA ALA A 529 23.27 3.48 34.43
C ALA A 529 22.07 2.65 33.99
N ILE A 530 20.87 3.23 33.98
CA ILE A 530 19.65 2.57 33.49
C ILE A 530 19.77 2.26 31.99
N LEU A 531 20.20 3.21 31.17
CA LEU A 531 20.39 3.00 29.73
C LEU A 531 21.43 1.91 29.44
N ALA A 532 22.55 1.90 30.18
CA ALA A 532 23.57 0.87 30.08
C ALA A 532 23.03 -0.51 30.49
N ALA A 533 22.28 -0.58 31.60
CA ALA A 533 21.64 -1.81 32.06
C ALA A 533 20.64 -2.36 31.03
N LEU A 534 19.76 -1.50 30.49
CA LEU A 534 18.82 -1.87 29.43
C LEU A 534 19.55 -2.35 28.16
N TYR A 535 20.65 -1.71 27.80
CA TYR A 535 21.47 -2.12 26.66
C TYR A 535 22.13 -3.50 26.88
N ILE A 536 22.66 -3.75 28.08
CA ILE A 536 23.22 -5.07 28.46
C ILE A 536 22.14 -6.14 28.46
N ILE A 537 20.96 -5.86 29.02
CA ILE A 537 19.80 -6.77 28.96
C ILE A 537 19.44 -7.08 27.51
N GLY A 538 19.48 -6.08 26.63
CA GLY A 538 19.29 -6.26 25.18
C GLY A 538 20.31 -7.21 24.54
N ILE A 539 21.59 -7.12 24.92
CA ILE A 539 22.64 -8.05 24.45
C ILE A 539 22.37 -9.47 24.95
N VAL A 540 22.06 -9.64 26.23
CA VAL A 540 21.76 -10.96 26.83
C VAL A 540 20.55 -11.59 26.14
N TYR A 541 19.49 -10.80 25.93
CA TYR A 541 18.32 -11.24 25.17
C TYR A 541 18.70 -11.68 23.74
N ALA A 542 19.52 -10.89 23.04
CA ALA A 542 19.96 -11.22 21.68
C ALA A 542 20.76 -12.53 21.62
N ILE A 543 21.64 -12.79 22.60
CA ILE A 543 22.40 -14.07 22.69
C ILE A 543 21.46 -15.27 22.73
N ILE A 544 20.35 -15.16 23.45
CA ILE A 544 19.38 -16.26 23.59
C ILE A 544 18.48 -16.33 22.36
N TYR A 545 17.95 -15.19 21.91
CA TYR A 545 17.01 -15.09 20.80
C TYR A 545 17.61 -15.62 19.50
N TYR A 546 18.81 -15.17 19.13
CA TYR A 546 19.38 -15.51 17.83
C TYR A 546 19.87 -16.96 17.72
N LYS A 547 19.96 -17.70 18.83
CA LYS A 547 20.19 -19.15 18.81
C LYS A 547 18.97 -19.93 18.33
N THR A 548 17.76 -19.38 18.48
CA THR A 548 16.50 -20.04 18.08
C THR A 548 16.06 -19.63 16.67
N VAL A 549 16.78 -18.72 16.01
CA VAL A 549 16.46 -18.24 14.67
C VAL A 549 17.04 -19.15 13.60
N SER A 550 16.18 -19.68 12.73
CA SER A 550 16.60 -20.44 11.56
C SER A 550 15.71 -20.18 10.35
N LEU A 551 16.28 -20.28 9.17
CA LEU A 551 15.56 -20.17 7.90
C LEU A 551 15.91 -21.37 7.03
N THR A 552 14.92 -22.22 6.78
CA THR A 552 15.07 -23.51 6.13
C THR A 552 14.37 -23.53 4.78
N PHE A 553 15.08 -23.92 3.74
CA PHE A 553 14.60 -24.06 2.38
C PHE A 553 14.17 -25.51 2.12
N HIS A 554 12.93 -25.68 1.66
CA HIS A 554 12.35 -26.97 1.25
C HIS A 554 12.11 -26.98 -0.27
N LYS A 555 11.31 -27.93 -0.78
CA LYS A 555 11.10 -28.09 -2.22
C LYS A 555 10.52 -26.84 -2.92
N ASN A 556 9.53 -26.20 -2.30
CA ASN A 556 8.78 -25.09 -2.89
C ASN A 556 8.42 -23.98 -1.89
N TYR A 557 8.92 -24.06 -0.66
CA TYR A 557 8.64 -23.09 0.41
C TYR A 557 9.84 -22.89 1.34
N VAL A 558 9.86 -21.73 1.99
CA VAL A 558 10.78 -21.37 3.07
C VAL A 558 10.04 -21.54 4.40
N HIS A 559 10.68 -22.20 5.35
CA HIS A 559 10.28 -22.28 6.74
C HIS A 559 11.18 -21.37 7.58
N TYR A 560 10.61 -20.34 8.22
CA TYR A 560 11.36 -19.43 9.08
C TYR A 560 10.85 -19.56 10.52
N GLU A 561 11.75 -19.90 11.44
CA GLU A 561 11.47 -20.08 12.87
C GLU A 561 12.22 -19.02 13.68
N HIS A 562 11.54 -18.40 14.65
CA HIS A 562 12.18 -17.55 15.64
C HIS A 562 11.38 -17.42 16.93
N GLY A 563 12.03 -16.89 17.97
CA GLY A 563 11.42 -16.55 19.25
C GLY A 563 11.92 -17.43 20.40
N ILE A 564 11.78 -16.91 21.63
CA ILE A 564 12.18 -17.62 22.86
C ILE A 564 10.92 -18.16 23.54
N TRP A 565 10.14 -17.26 24.15
CA TRP A 565 8.91 -17.59 24.86
C TRP A 565 7.72 -17.70 23.91
N TRP A 566 7.63 -16.80 22.94
CA TRP A 566 6.67 -16.85 21.84
C TRP A 566 7.39 -17.29 20.58
N LYS A 567 7.24 -18.57 20.23
CA LYS A 567 7.79 -19.14 19.01
C LYS A 567 6.87 -18.83 17.84
N GLN A 568 7.45 -18.43 16.72
CA GLN A 568 6.74 -18.18 15.48
C GLN A 568 7.34 -19.04 14.37
N TYR A 569 6.48 -19.66 13.57
CA TYR A 569 6.86 -20.50 12.44
C TYR A 569 6.14 -20.01 11.18
N TYR A 570 6.92 -19.50 10.22
CA TYR A 570 6.42 -18.96 8.97
C TYR A 570 6.62 -19.98 7.85
N TYR A 571 5.57 -20.25 7.09
CA TYR A 571 5.60 -21.12 5.92
C TYR A 571 5.28 -20.29 4.68
N VAL A 572 6.30 -19.92 3.92
CA VAL A 572 6.19 -18.97 2.80
C VAL A 572 6.55 -19.67 1.49
N LYS A 573 5.68 -19.60 0.49
CA LYS A 573 5.96 -20.20 -0.83
C LYS A 573 7.05 -19.41 -1.57
N TYR A 574 7.96 -20.08 -2.27
CA TYR A 574 9.04 -19.40 -3.02
C TYR A 574 8.52 -18.40 -4.05
N HIS A 575 7.43 -18.76 -4.71
CA HIS A 575 6.84 -17.93 -5.75
C HIS A 575 6.20 -16.62 -5.23
N ASP A 576 5.98 -16.50 -3.92
CA ASP A 576 5.41 -15.31 -3.28
C ASP A 576 6.48 -14.41 -2.65
N ILE A 577 7.77 -14.79 -2.74
CA ILE A 577 8.88 -13.90 -2.40
C ILE A 577 9.08 -12.93 -3.58
N LYS A 578 8.90 -11.63 -3.32
CA LYS A 578 8.94 -10.53 -4.30
C LYS A 578 10.36 -10.07 -4.60
N ASP A 579 11.09 -9.79 -3.52
CA ASP A 579 12.44 -9.26 -3.57
C ASP A 579 13.25 -9.74 -2.37
N ILE A 580 14.58 -9.69 -2.53
CA ILE A 580 15.52 -9.99 -1.46
C ILE A 580 16.38 -8.76 -1.21
N THR A 581 16.47 -8.38 0.05
CA THR A 581 17.37 -7.32 0.51
C THR A 581 18.42 -7.91 1.43
N ILE A 582 19.68 -7.75 1.03
CA ILE A 582 20.85 -8.15 1.81
C ILE A 582 21.55 -6.90 2.33
N VAL A 583 21.90 -6.91 3.62
CA VAL A 583 22.66 -5.84 4.26
C VAL A 583 23.86 -6.44 4.96
N GLN A 584 25.07 -6.17 4.47
CA GLN A 584 26.31 -6.49 5.16
C GLN A 584 26.57 -5.47 6.26
N TYR A 585 26.96 -5.96 7.43
CA TYR A 585 27.36 -5.11 8.55
C TYR A 585 28.78 -4.54 8.35
N PRO A 586 29.08 -3.35 8.90
CA PRO A 586 30.38 -2.71 8.78
C PRO A 586 31.51 -3.62 9.26
N PHE A 587 32.62 -3.66 8.50
CA PHE A 587 33.84 -4.39 8.86
C PHE A 587 33.59 -5.88 9.21
N SER A 588 32.67 -6.54 8.50
CA SER A 588 32.23 -7.91 8.77
C SER A 588 31.86 -8.65 7.49
N SER A 589 32.06 -9.97 7.43
CA SER A 589 31.45 -10.84 6.42
C SER A 589 29.99 -11.20 6.75
N ARG A 590 29.50 -10.81 7.93
CA ARG A 590 28.13 -11.07 8.40
C ARG A 590 27.17 -9.97 7.98
N GLY A 591 25.90 -10.35 7.85
CA GLY A 591 24.84 -9.41 7.55
C GLY A 591 23.46 -9.88 7.94
N LYS A 592 22.47 -9.18 7.40
CA LYS A 592 21.04 -9.48 7.48
C LYS A 592 20.52 -9.80 6.08
N ILE A 593 19.60 -10.74 6.00
CA ILE A 593 18.79 -11.02 4.81
C ILE A 593 17.33 -10.72 5.15
N GLU A 594 16.67 -10.00 4.25
CA GLU A 594 15.25 -9.68 4.32
C GLU A 594 14.56 -10.18 3.05
N PHE A 595 13.56 -11.03 3.23
CA PHE A 595 12.71 -11.55 2.16
C PHE A 595 11.39 -10.80 2.21
N ASN A 596 11.09 -10.02 1.18
CA ASN A 596 9.78 -9.38 1.08
C ASN A 596 8.80 -10.35 0.44
N VAL A 597 7.66 -10.54 1.08
CA VAL A 597 6.62 -11.50 0.68
C VAL A 597 5.43 -10.73 0.12
N ALA A 598 4.78 -11.27 -0.90
CA ALA A 598 3.59 -10.68 -1.49
C ALA A 598 2.44 -10.61 -0.48
N GLY A 599 1.69 -9.52 -0.50
CA GLY A 599 0.73 -9.17 0.54
C GLY A 599 1.23 -8.02 1.42
N GLU A 600 0.28 -7.21 1.86
CA GLU A 600 0.50 -6.08 2.76
C GLU A 600 -0.66 -6.03 3.75
N THR A 601 -0.53 -5.22 4.79
CA THR A 601 -1.63 -5.01 5.75
C THR A 601 -1.77 -3.54 6.05
N GLU A 602 -3.00 -3.05 6.01
CA GLU A 602 -3.32 -1.71 6.46
C GLU A 602 -3.34 -1.68 8.00
N THR A 603 -2.47 -0.86 8.60
CA THR A 603 -2.48 -0.56 10.02
C THR A 603 -2.80 0.92 10.23
N GLN A 604 -3.55 1.28 11.26
CA GLN A 604 -3.71 2.69 11.63
C GLN A 604 -2.55 3.15 12.53
N ASP A 605 -1.96 4.30 12.25
CA ASP A 605 -1.03 4.95 13.17
C ASP A 605 -1.77 5.55 14.39
N GLY A 606 -1.03 5.96 15.42
CA GLY A 606 -1.62 6.56 16.63
C GLY A 606 -2.36 7.90 16.41
N LYS A 607 -2.35 8.43 15.18
CA LYS A 607 -3.07 9.64 14.74
C LYS A 607 -4.24 9.32 13.79
N GLY A 608 -4.54 8.03 13.56
CA GLY A 608 -5.62 7.58 12.69
C GLY A 608 -5.28 7.54 11.20
N ASN A 609 -4.03 7.80 10.79
CA ASN A 609 -3.63 7.68 9.40
C ASN A 609 -3.42 6.21 9.04
N LYS A 610 -3.91 5.82 7.85
CA LYS A 610 -3.64 4.50 7.29
C LYS A 610 -2.17 4.39 6.89
N LYS A 611 -1.49 3.37 7.39
CA LYS A 611 -0.14 2.99 7.01
C LYS A 611 -0.15 1.56 6.50
N VAL A 612 0.36 1.37 5.29
CA VAL A 612 0.49 0.03 4.70
C VAL A 612 1.83 -0.57 5.11
N VAL A 613 1.82 -1.80 5.61
CA VAL A 613 3.02 -2.50 6.07
C VAL A 613 3.21 -3.76 5.21
N ALA A 614 4.34 -3.84 4.51
CA ALA A 614 4.70 -5.00 3.72
C ALA A 614 5.09 -6.20 4.58
N HIS A 615 4.65 -7.39 4.15
CA HIS A 615 5.03 -8.65 4.77
C HIS A 615 6.49 -8.99 4.48
N SER A 616 7.28 -9.31 5.52
CA SER A 616 8.71 -9.61 5.35
C SER A 616 9.23 -10.60 6.39
N LEU A 617 10.22 -11.41 6.00
CA LEU A 617 11.00 -12.29 6.88
C LEU A 617 12.41 -11.74 7.03
N LYS A 618 12.96 -11.71 8.25
CA LYS A 618 14.27 -11.09 8.54
C LYS A 618 15.18 -12.01 9.33
N ILE A 619 16.27 -12.47 8.73
CA ILE A 619 17.30 -13.22 9.43
C ILE A 619 18.58 -12.37 9.57
N HIS A 620 19.09 -12.26 10.79
CA HIS A 620 20.28 -11.46 11.11
C HIS A 620 21.49 -12.36 11.37
N TYR A 621 22.68 -11.76 11.33
CA TYR A 621 23.97 -12.41 11.65
C TYR A 621 24.29 -13.65 10.81
N VAL A 622 23.89 -13.62 9.53
CA VAL A 622 24.22 -14.66 8.57
C VAL A 622 25.67 -14.48 8.09
N ASP A 623 26.46 -15.55 8.11
CA ASP A 623 27.86 -15.55 7.66
C ASP A 623 27.97 -15.51 6.12
N ASN A 624 29.11 -14.99 5.63
CA ASN A 624 29.48 -14.92 4.20
C ASN A 624 28.36 -14.36 3.32
N ILE A 625 27.77 -13.24 3.79
CA ILE A 625 26.53 -12.69 3.26
C ILE A 625 26.56 -12.38 1.75
N HIS A 626 27.74 -12.03 1.22
CA HIS A 626 27.92 -11.74 -0.21
C HIS A 626 27.68 -12.94 -1.12
N GLN A 627 28.02 -14.15 -0.65
CA GLN A 627 27.85 -15.38 -1.43
C GLN A 627 26.39 -15.88 -1.34
N LYS A 628 25.70 -15.56 -0.24
CA LYS A 628 24.31 -15.97 -0.02
C LYS A 628 23.34 -15.38 -1.02
N ASP A 629 23.64 -14.21 -1.56
CA ASP A 629 22.79 -13.52 -2.53
C ASP A 629 22.52 -14.37 -3.79
N GLU A 630 23.58 -14.72 -4.52
CA GLU A 630 23.48 -15.53 -5.73
C GLU A 630 22.91 -16.92 -5.40
N LEU A 631 23.35 -17.53 -4.29
CA LEU A 631 22.89 -18.85 -3.85
C LEU A 631 21.37 -18.87 -3.61
N ILE A 632 20.84 -17.87 -2.90
CA ILE A 632 19.42 -17.80 -2.56
C ILE A 632 18.58 -17.60 -3.82
N ASP A 633 18.97 -16.70 -4.72
CA ASP A 633 18.23 -16.49 -5.96
C ASP A 633 18.18 -17.77 -6.82
N ARG A 634 19.30 -18.51 -6.89
CA ARG A 634 19.35 -19.82 -7.54
C ARG A 634 18.43 -20.84 -6.87
N ILE A 635 18.41 -20.89 -5.53
CA ILE A 635 17.50 -21.76 -4.79
C ILE A 635 16.03 -21.44 -5.13
N LEU A 636 15.68 -20.16 -5.19
CA LEU A 636 14.31 -19.72 -5.45
C LEU A 636 13.87 -19.95 -6.91
N ILE A 637 14.80 -19.87 -7.87
CA ILE A 637 14.52 -20.00 -9.31
C ILE A 637 14.62 -21.46 -9.79
N GLU A 638 15.73 -22.13 -9.48
CA GLU A 638 16.06 -23.45 -10.05
C GLU A 638 15.48 -24.59 -9.22
N HIS A 639 15.13 -24.35 -7.94
CA HIS A 639 14.73 -25.37 -6.98
C HIS A 639 15.69 -26.59 -6.95
N PRO A 640 17.02 -26.39 -6.78
CA PRO A 640 18.01 -27.45 -6.75
C PRO A 640 17.81 -28.41 -5.56
N ASN A 641 18.37 -29.62 -5.66
CA ASN A 641 18.44 -30.55 -4.53
C ASN A 641 19.57 -30.15 -3.55
N ALA A 642 19.63 -30.78 -2.37
CA ALA A 642 20.60 -30.42 -1.33
C ALA A 642 22.07 -30.54 -1.79
N GLN A 643 22.41 -31.59 -2.54
CA GLN A 643 23.77 -31.82 -3.06
C GLN A 643 24.19 -30.71 -4.03
N ARG A 644 23.31 -30.33 -4.97
CA ARG A 644 23.56 -29.27 -5.93
C ARG A 644 23.70 -27.90 -5.25
N ILE A 645 22.94 -27.64 -4.18
CA ILE A 645 23.09 -26.41 -3.39
C ILE A 645 24.48 -26.32 -2.78
N GLN A 646 24.99 -27.40 -2.19
CA GLN A 646 26.34 -27.42 -1.62
C GLN A 646 27.42 -27.22 -2.70
N GLU A 647 27.25 -27.82 -3.87
CA GLU A 647 28.16 -27.61 -5.00
C GLU A 647 28.18 -26.15 -5.48
N ILE A 648 27.00 -25.52 -5.58
CA ILE A 648 26.86 -24.11 -5.96
C ILE A 648 27.48 -23.20 -4.88
N GLU A 649 27.24 -23.48 -3.61
CA GLU A 649 27.80 -22.69 -2.50
C GLU A 649 29.33 -22.72 -2.49
N ASN A 650 29.93 -23.89 -2.75
CA ASN A 650 31.38 -24.05 -2.80
C ASN A 650 32.02 -23.38 -4.04
N ASN A 651 31.28 -23.23 -5.14
CA ASN A 651 31.78 -22.72 -6.43
C ASN A 651 31.02 -21.48 -6.91
N ILE A 652 30.54 -20.64 -5.99
CA ILE A 652 29.59 -19.57 -6.30
C ILE A 652 30.09 -18.55 -7.34
N GLU A 653 31.41 -18.36 -7.42
CA GLU A 653 32.03 -17.48 -8.42
C GLU A 653 31.82 -17.96 -9.86
N HIS A 654 31.77 -19.28 -10.08
CA HIS A 654 31.51 -19.86 -11.39
C HIS A 654 30.03 -19.74 -11.79
N TYR A 655 29.13 -19.67 -10.80
CA TYR A 655 27.68 -19.59 -11.01
C TYR A 655 27.15 -18.15 -11.06
N SER A 656 27.98 -17.15 -10.74
CA SER A 656 27.61 -15.73 -10.78
C SER A 656 27.70 -15.19 -12.22
N PRO A 657 26.57 -14.92 -12.90
CA PRO A 657 26.61 -14.48 -14.28
C PRO A 657 27.19 -13.07 -14.40
N PRO A 658 27.92 -12.78 -15.49
CA PRO A 658 28.41 -11.42 -15.74
C PRO A 658 27.23 -10.45 -15.88
N PRO A 659 27.43 -9.17 -15.50
CA PRO A 659 26.42 -8.15 -15.69
C PRO A 659 26.18 -7.89 -17.19
N ILE A 660 24.91 -7.88 -17.61
CA ILE A 660 24.51 -7.48 -18.96
C ILE A 660 24.73 -5.98 -19.14
N LEU A 661 24.24 -5.21 -18.17
CA LEU A 661 24.39 -3.76 -18.14
C LEU A 661 24.63 -3.31 -16.70
N LYS A 662 25.50 -2.31 -16.54
CA LYS A 662 25.85 -1.71 -15.26
C LYS A 662 25.89 -0.20 -15.41
N ASP A 663 25.26 0.49 -14.47
CA ASP A 663 25.27 1.95 -14.46
C ASP A 663 25.25 2.52 -13.03
N LYS A 664 25.63 3.79 -12.89
CA LYS A 664 25.77 4.48 -11.61
C LYS A 664 25.01 5.81 -11.63
N PRO A 665 24.44 6.24 -10.49
CA PRO A 665 23.80 7.55 -10.40
C PRO A 665 24.80 8.69 -10.64
N SER A 666 24.32 9.75 -11.28
CA SER A 666 25.06 11.00 -11.46
C SER A 666 25.20 11.75 -10.13
N LEU A 667 26.30 12.49 -9.98
CA LEU A 667 26.56 13.30 -8.79
C LEU A 667 25.75 14.61 -8.76
N GLY A 668 25.46 15.17 -9.95
CA GLY A 668 24.88 16.51 -10.12
C GLY A 668 23.65 16.73 -9.26
N ASN A 669 22.66 15.83 -9.36
CA ASN A 669 21.41 15.94 -8.62
C ASN A 669 21.65 16.03 -7.10
N SER A 670 22.40 15.09 -6.53
CA SER A 670 22.60 15.03 -5.07
C SER A 670 23.45 16.21 -4.55
N VAL A 671 24.47 16.64 -5.29
CA VAL A 671 25.31 17.77 -4.91
C VAL A 671 24.54 19.09 -4.99
N THR A 672 23.80 19.33 -6.06
CA THR A 672 23.00 20.56 -6.21
C THR A 672 21.89 20.64 -5.16
N ILE A 673 21.21 19.53 -4.88
CA ILE A 673 20.19 19.49 -3.81
C ILE A 673 20.84 19.81 -2.45
N LEU A 674 21.99 19.22 -2.13
CA LEU A 674 22.70 19.51 -0.89
C LEU A 674 23.04 21.00 -0.77
N LEU A 675 23.63 21.59 -1.82
CA LEU A 675 24.01 23.01 -1.83
C LEU A 675 22.80 23.93 -1.67
N LEU A 676 21.70 23.65 -2.38
CA LEU A 676 20.47 24.43 -2.27
C LEU A 676 19.85 24.34 -0.87
N VAL A 677 19.72 23.13 -0.32
CA VAL A 677 19.18 22.94 1.04
C VAL A 677 20.06 23.63 2.08
N SER A 678 21.39 23.49 1.96
CA SER A 678 22.31 24.16 2.87
C SER A 678 22.21 25.69 2.78
N ALA A 679 22.02 26.25 1.58
CA ALA A 679 21.86 27.69 1.38
C ALA A 679 20.53 28.24 1.91
N ILE A 680 19.43 27.49 1.76
CA ILE A 680 18.09 27.89 2.23
C ILE A 680 18.01 27.82 3.76
N PHE A 681 18.63 26.82 4.38
CA PHE A 681 18.55 26.58 5.82
C PHE A 681 19.89 26.87 6.51
N PHE A 682 20.20 28.15 6.74
CA PHE A 682 21.29 28.56 7.64
C PHE A 682 20.96 28.05 9.06
N PRO A 683 21.72 27.11 9.67
CA PRO A 683 23.19 27.03 9.64
C PRO A 683 23.80 25.81 8.90
N LEU A 684 23.05 25.10 8.06
CA LEU A 684 23.54 23.87 7.39
C LEU A 684 24.76 24.10 6.48
N LEU A 685 25.05 25.35 6.07
CA LEU A 685 26.28 25.71 5.36
C LEU A 685 27.55 25.30 6.10
N ILE A 686 27.58 25.41 7.43
CA ILE A 686 28.75 25.08 8.26
C ILE A 686 29.09 23.59 8.18
N LEU A 687 28.08 22.75 7.89
CA LEU A 687 28.26 21.30 7.77
C LEU A 687 28.70 20.86 6.37
N LEU A 688 28.81 21.76 5.38
CA LEU A 688 29.20 21.41 4.01
C LEU A 688 30.57 20.70 3.89
N PRO A 689 31.62 21.10 4.62
CA PRO A 689 32.92 20.42 4.56
C PRO A 689 32.84 18.92 4.88
N ILE A 690 31.85 18.50 5.68
CA ILE A 690 31.63 17.10 6.05
C ILE A 690 30.57 16.46 5.15
N THR A 691 29.43 17.13 4.95
CA THR A 691 28.27 16.57 4.22
C THR A 691 28.52 16.43 2.71
N LEU A 692 29.32 17.30 2.10
CA LEU A 692 29.62 17.25 0.67
C LEU A 692 30.48 16.02 0.30
N PRO A 693 31.66 15.76 0.94
CA PRO A 693 32.41 14.53 0.69
C PRO A 693 31.60 13.26 0.98
N LEU A 694 30.82 13.24 2.06
CA LEU A 694 29.96 12.11 2.40
C LEU A 694 28.88 11.85 1.34
N THR A 695 28.28 12.92 0.78
CA THR A 695 27.29 12.81 -0.29
C THR A 695 27.93 12.26 -1.56
N ILE A 696 29.10 12.76 -1.96
CA ILE A 696 29.85 12.27 -3.13
C ILE A 696 30.18 10.78 -2.96
N LEU A 697 30.68 10.40 -1.79
CA LEU A 697 31.00 9.00 -1.49
C LEU A 697 29.74 8.12 -1.54
N THR A 698 28.64 8.57 -0.95
CA THR A 698 27.37 7.83 -0.92
C THR A 698 26.85 7.54 -2.33
N VAL A 699 26.93 8.52 -3.22
CA VAL A 699 26.50 8.37 -4.62
C VAL A 699 27.43 7.44 -5.40
N LYS A 700 28.75 7.58 -5.25
CA LYS A 700 29.74 6.72 -5.94
C LYS A 700 29.64 5.23 -5.58
N MET A 701 29.15 4.94 -4.36
CA MET A 701 28.94 3.57 -3.87
C MET A 701 27.63 2.94 -4.38
N LYS A 702 26.73 3.73 -4.99
CA LYS A 702 25.52 3.19 -5.62
C LYS A 702 25.85 2.61 -6.98
N THR A 703 25.28 1.45 -7.31
CA THR A 703 25.47 0.80 -8.61
C THR A 703 24.26 -0.06 -8.92
N ALA A 704 23.63 0.19 -10.06
CA ALA A 704 22.55 -0.62 -10.60
C ALA A 704 23.10 -1.61 -11.62
N VAL A 705 22.60 -2.85 -11.60
CA VAL A 705 23.09 -3.92 -12.44
C VAL A 705 21.91 -4.75 -12.96
N ILE A 706 21.93 -5.04 -14.25
CA ILE A 706 21.07 -6.03 -14.92
C ILE A 706 21.89 -7.31 -15.11
N GLN A 707 21.33 -8.44 -14.69
CA GLN A 707 21.84 -9.79 -14.91
C GLN A 707 20.80 -10.60 -15.72
N PRO A 708 21.14 -11.80 -16.24
CA PRO A 708 20.25 -12.57 -17.10
C PRO A 708 18.87 -12.92 -16.54
N TYR A 709 18.69 -12.89 -15.22
CA TYR A 709 17.42 -13.27 -14.58
C TYR A 709 16.92 -12.27 -13.52
N ARG A 710 17.69 -11.21 -13.23
CA ARG A 710 17.38 -10.24 -12.17
C ARG A 710 17.95 -8.86 -12.44
N VAL A 711 17.38 -7.86 -11.77
CA VAL A 711 17.93 -6.52 -11.62
C VAL A 711 18.20 -6.26 -10.14
N TYR A 712 19.33 -5.63 -9.81
CA TYR A 712 19.64 -5.27 -8.43
C TYR A 712 20.33 -3.91 -8.29
N LEU A 713 20.18 -3.32 -7.10
CA LEU A 713 20.84 -2.08 -6.70
C LEU A 713 21.75 -2.33 -5.50
N LYS A 714 23.05 -2.06 -5.67
CA LYS A 714 24.03 -1.98 -4.58
C LYS A 714 24.11 -0.54 -4.07
N SER A 715 24.21 -0.36 -2.75
CA SER A 715 24.27 0.95 -2.10
C SER A 715 24.92 0.89 -0.71
N GLY A 716 25.27 2.05 -0.16
CA GLY A 716 25.74 2.20 1.21
C GLY A 716 27.27 2.18 1.37
N ILE A 717 27.77 2.92 2.38
CA ILE A 717 29.20 3.07 2.67
C ILE A 717 29.62 2.08 3.75
N LEU A 718 29.09 2.25 4.97
CA LEU A 718 29.39 1.39 6.11
C LEU A 718 28.57 0.09 6.05
N PHE A 719 27.25 0.23 5.87
CA PHE A 719 26.34 -0.88 5.64
C PHE A 719 26.19 -1.08 4.13
N LYS A 720 26.78 -2.12 3.57
CA LYS A 720 26.64 -2.42 2.14
C LYS A 720 25.33 -3.14 1.93
N ARG A 721 24.37 -2.46 1.32
CA ARG A 721 23.04 -2.97 1.00
C ARG A 721 22.96 -3.37 -0.47
N GLN A 722 22.35 -4.50 -0.74
CA GLN A 722 21.93 -4.92 -2.06
C GLN A 722 20.45 -5.29 -2.03
N LYS A 723 19.66 -4.76 -2.95
CA LYS A 723 18.26 -5.16 -3.16
C LYS A 723 18.12 -5.73 -4.56
N SER A 724 17.62 -6.96 -4.67
CA SER A 724 17.46 -7.70 -5.94
C SER A 724 16.01 -8.05 -6.21
N VAL A 725 15.60 -7.93 -7.47
CA VAL A 725 14.28 -8.31 -7.98
C VAL A 725 14.48 -9.21 -9.19
N VAL A 726 13.93 -10.42 -9.13
CA VAL A 726 13.97 -11.37 -10.25
C VAL A 726 12.94 -10.96 -11.31
N PHE A 727 13.27 -11.09 -12.60
CA PHE A 727 12.42 -10.66 -13.71
C PHE A 727 11.01 -11.26 -13.68
N SER A 728 10.90 -12.53 -13.28
CA SER A 728 9.60 -13.20 -13.12
C SER A 728 8.66 -12.55 -12.08
N LYS A 729 9.18 -11.66 -11.22
CA LYS A 729 8.43 -10.93 -10.19
C LYS A 729 8.02 -9.54 -10.63
N ILE A 730 8.67 -8.98 -11.64
CA ILE A 730 8.39 -7.61 -12.11
C ILE A 730 6.99 -7.59 -12.74
N ASP A 731 6.16 -6.69 -12.22
CA ASP A 731 4.84 -6.35 -12.75
C ASP A 731 5.02 -5.34 -13.90
N HIS A 732 5.53 -4.17 -13.52
CA HIS A 732 5.72 -3.06 -14.44
C HIS A 732 6.91 -2.19 -14.01
N ILE A 733 7.34 -1.37 -14.96
CA ILE A 733 8.43 -0.42 -14.77
C ILE A 733 7.92 0.96 -15.17
N SER A 734 8.31 1.97 -14.39
CA SER A 734 8.05 3.36 -14.74
C SER A 734 9.35 4.12 -14.86
N ILE A 735 9.39 5.04 -15.81
CA ILE A 735 10.53 5.91 -16.04
C ILE A 735 10.10 7.34 -15.72
N GLY A 736 10.90 8.05 -14.94
CA GLY A 736 10.65 9.45 -14.59
C GLY A 736 11.91 10.30 -14.70
N GLN A 737 11.74 11.52 -15.19
CA GLN A 737 12.78 12.54 -15.24
C GLN A 737 12.23 13.81 -14.58
N GLY A 738 12.72 14.17 -13.39
CA GLY A 738 12.39 15.43 -12.71
C GLY A 738 13.24 16.62 -13.16
N ALA A 739 13.05 17.78 -12.52
CA ALA A 739 13.72 19.04 -12.88
C ALA A 739 15.26 18.91 -12.91
N PHE A 740 15.85 18.44 -11.81
CA PHE A 740 17.29 18.20 -11.74
C PHE A 740 17.75 17.09 -12.68
N ASN A 741 16.90 16.08 -12.91
CA ASN A 741 17.23 15.02 -13.86
C ASN A 741 17.36 15.55 -15.29
N LYS A 742 16.50 16.50 -15.70
CA LYS A 742 16.64 17.20 -16.99
C LYS A 742 17.91 18.03 -17.05
N MET A 743 18.15 18.85 -16.03
CA MET A 743 19.35 19.71 -15.95
C MET A 743 20.65 18.90 -16.11
N PHE A 744 20.69 17.70 -15.54
CA PHE A 744 21.87 16.83 -15.56
C PHE A 744 21.72 15.62 -16.51
N HIS A 745 20.79 15.67 -17.48
CA HIS A 745 20.57 14.64 -18.50
C HIS A 745 20.59 13.19 -17.98
N ASN A 746 19.89 12.94 -16.87
CA ASN A 746 19.73 11.61 -16.28
C ASN A 746 18.26 11.32 -15.97
N GLY A 747 17.93 10.18 -15.39
CA GLY A 747 16.55 9.79 -15.07
C GLY A 747 16.45 8.74 -13.97
N THR A 748 15.22 8.43 -13.58
CA THR A 748 14.89 7.46 -12.53
C THR A 748 14.03 6.36 -13.11
N ILE A 749 14.33 5.12 -12.75
CA ILE A 749 13.58 3.92 -13.14
C ILE A 749 13.03 3.31 -11.85
N THR A 750 11.73 3.03 -11.82
CA THR A 750 11.07 2.33 -10.71
C THR A 750 10.62 0.95 -11.18
N VAL A 751 11.04 -0.08 -10.48
CA VAL A 751 10.64 -1.47 -10.71
C VAL A 751 9.59 -1.83 -9.66
N ASN A 752 8.41 -2.21 -10.12
CA ASN A 752 7.28 -2.58 -9.27
C ASN A 752 6.97 -4.08 -9.46
N THR A 753 6.52 -4.73 -8.40
CA THR A 753 6.10 -6.13 -8.37
C THR A 753 4.66 -6.25 -7.89
N ILE A 754 4.05 -7.38 -8.23
CA ILE A 754 2.62 -7.62 -7.97
C ILE A 754 2.34 -7.70 -6.47
N GLY A 755 1.31 -6.99 -6.02
CA GLY A 755 0.86 -7.03 -4.63
C GLY A 755 1.76 -6.25 -3.68
N SER A 756 2.33 -5.13 -4.13
CA SER A 756 2.95 -4.13 -3.26
C SER A 756 2.43 -2.74 -3.54
N SER A 757 2.23 -1.90 -2.51
CA SER A 757 1.81 -0.50 -2.64
C SER A 757 2.93 0.44 -3.06
N GLU A 758 4.19 0.07 -2.82
CA GLU A 758 5.39 0.86 -3.11
C GLU A 758 6.31 0.14 -4.12
N PRO A 759 7.10 0.87 -4.93
CA PRO A 759 8.06 0.25 -5.83
C PRO A 759 9.15 -0.53 -5.08
N GLU A 760 9.41 -1.77 -5.53
CA GLU A 760 10.46 -2.60 -4.95
C GLU A 760 11.84 -2.02 -5.20
N LEU A 761 12.11 -1.48 -6.39
CA LEU A 761 13.42 -0.92 -6.70
C LEU A 761 13.30 0.48 -7.29
N VAL A 762 13.96 1.46 -6.69
CA VAL A 762 14.06 2.82 -7.23
C VAL A 762 15.50 3.08 -7.62
N ILE A 763 15.74 3.07 -8.92
CA ILE A 763 17.04 3.30 -9.53
C ILE A 763 17.09 4.75 -10.00
N ALA A 764 17.58 5.65 -9.14
CA ALA A 764 17.52 7.09 -9.37
C ALA A 764 18.77 7.69 -10.03
N ASN A 765 18.56 8.78 -10.78
CA ASN A 765 19.57 9.67 -11.35
C ASN A 765 20.60 9.00 -12.28
N ILE A 766 20.22 7.97 -13.04
CA ILE A 766 21.11 7.29 -13.98
C ILE A 766 21.22 8.06 -15.30
N PRO A 767 22.44 8.33 -15.81
CA PRO A 767 22.63 9.01 -17.10
C PRO A 767 21.98 8.26 -18.28
N ARG A 768 22.23 6.96 -18.43
CA ARG A 768 21.71 6.14 -19.54
C ARG A 768 20.41 5.41 -19.16
N TYR A 769 19.50 6.11 -18.48
CA TYR A 769 18.27 5.52 -17.96
C TYR A 769 17.34 4.95 -19.06
N LYS A 770 17.34 5.53 -20.27
CA LYS A 770 16.57 4.99 -21.41
C LYS A 770 17.10 3.64 -21.88
N GLU A 771 18.41 3.58 -22.16
CA GLU A 771 19.11 2.33 -22.53
C GLU A 771 18.93 1.27 -21.44
N PHE A 772 19.07 1.66 -20.16
CA PHE A 772 18.89 0.75 -19.04
C PHE A 772 17.47 0.20 -18.97
N SER A 773 16.46 1.03 -19.19
CA SER A 773 15.06 0.58 -19.19
C SER A 773 14.72 -0.26 -20.42
N GLU A 774 15.23 0.09 -21.60
CA GLU A 774 15.06 -0.69 -22.82
C GLU A 774 15.67 -2.08 -22.69
N GLU A 775 16.88 -2.16 -22.14
CA GLU A 775 17.53 -3.45 -21.90
C GLU A 775 16.77 -4.26 -20.85
N LEU A 776 16.33 -3.64 -19.75
CA LEU A 776 15.51 -4.31 -18.74
C LEU A 776 14.22 -4.87 -19.37
N ASN A 777 13.53 -4.07 -20.20
CA ASN A 777 12.31 -4.46 -20.92
C ASN A 777 12.49 -5.67 -21.86
N LYS A 778 13.71 -5.94 -22.35
CA LYS A 778 13.96 -7.13 -23.19
C LYS A 778 13.97 -8.44 -22.38
N HIS A 779 14.24 -8.38 -21.08
CA HIS A 779 14.52 -9.58 -20.27
C HIS A 779 13.40 -10.00 -19.30
N TYR A 780 12.38 -9.17 -19.02
CA TYR A 780 11.26 -9.51 -18.09
C TYR A 780 9.88 -9.54 -18.77
#